data_AF-A0A1I4BR65-F1
#
_entry.id   AF-A0A1I4BR65-F1
#
_cell.length_a   1.000
_cell.length_b   1.000
_cell.length_c   1.000
_cell.angle_alpha   90.00
_cell.angle_beta   90.00
_cell.angle_gamma   90.00
#
_symmetry.space_group_name_H-M   'P 1'
#
loop_
_entity.id
_entity.type
_entity.pdbx_description
1 polymer ?
#
loop_
_entity_poly.entity_id
_entity_poly.type
_entity_poly.pdbx_seq_one_letter_code
_entity_poly.pdbx_strand_id
1 'polypeptide(L)'
;MSDLAGRVVAAGLGFARGLLTELVPTDPAALLDLIAPGAAPAAPDLLVALKDDLERARAHASAFAAALEPPPDTLDAASAALGELSAALSALDDACRRVSGASAEPALTRLLDRVLRALPFGGLVSRLGLVPPGLTPADGLTVNGTTVSWRWANPAERALAPEVKLANSVLSATLDFGDPRLTFAMSTEVTAGLAAGDALVAAFAGTADVTATLAVTVDTRDGVTLGPGVRGRLSLPGRPRLPGYELRDLGLLPSDAGFDLTGTLAGTLNGVIAVTVQETGVRLGLDDGHDIAVEHVLPAGAGVRIDAGRIKGGGSLERRGSEYAGTLDLTVGPVEVKAMGLIGTDPFSFVVLLFAEFVPAIQLGLGFTLNGVGGLLAVERAPDPDALRAGLSDHTADRLLFPADPQADAAGIADTLSGVFKPRAGAVAVGPALELGWGAPTSYATAKVAVILTLPAPAVLLLGAVRVTLPTPKTPVVDLNADVYGEIDEDHLLVLVRLGRSRFAGFTLSGDLGLLISWGAEPGFAISAGGFHPAYHAPAELAGMRRLSVDLSPPALLSLRAEAYLALTTNAVMFGCRAELRAEVAGVGAEGHLSFDALLMWDPFGFAIDLRAGVSLLFAGESFAGVELSLHLSGPAPWIAHGTATLELPILPDIDFDLGPLRWGEEDHETPPRIDPRELVVKALGEPGACAPRLPEGVQPVAIFHAPAAGDGPVVDPASGFELRQHVVPLDTEITHIGGSQVSTPRVTLGEPLVGGHALRTAEDTRDPFPLGQFRDLTDDQKLHEPAFTECVSGKRLYGSDQARFGAPAEAQYDWKTVYPRHPAPGQPLAGSLDLPGELVAAVVNLSPVARSRGRLGNSYATVRETVELR
;
A
#
# COMPACT_ATOMS: atom_id res chain seq x y z
N MET A 1 28.01 -5.42 -10.11
CA MET A 1 28.20 -5.04 -8.70
C MET A 1 29.68 -4.81 -8.53
N SER A 2 30.10 -3.55 -8.47
CA SER A 2 31.51 -3.12 -8.46
C SER A 2 32.14 -3.39 -7.11
N ASP A 3 33.32 -4.01 -7.09
CA ASP A 3 34.10 -4.18 -5.88
C ASP A 3 34.91 -2.90 -5.63
N LEU A 4 34.66 -2.22 -4.50
CA LEU A 4 35.42 -1.05 -4.07
C LEU A 4 36.92 -1.34 -4.04
N ALA A 5 37.31 -2.55 -3.61
CA ALA A 5 38.71 -2.98 -3.60
C ALA A 5 39.29 -3.00 -5.02
N GLY A 6 38.55 -3.56 -5.98
CA GLY A 6 38.90 -3.57 -7.40
C GLY A 6 39.14 -2.17 -7.95
N ARG A 7 38.22 -1.23 -7.71
CA ARG A 7 38.34 0.16 -8.20
C ARG A 7 39.51 0.93 -7.60
N VAL A 8 39.76 0.78 -6.29
CA VAL A 8 40.90 1.45 -5.63
C VAL A 8 42.24 0.87 -6.10
N VAL A 9 42.33 -0.46 -6.24
CA VAL A 9 43.53 -1.12 -6.79
C VAL A 9 43.73 -0.73 -8.25
N ALA A 10 42.67 -0.70 -9.06
CA ALA A 10 42.70 -0.29 -10.46
C ALA A 10 43.24 1.13 -10.64
N ALA A 11 42.78 2.08 -9.80
CA ALA A 11 43.30 3.44 -9.79
C ALA A 11 44.80 3.49 -9.45
N GLY A 12 45.25 2.67 -8.50
CA GLY A 12 46.67 2.51 -8.16
C GLY A 12 47.51 1.91 -9.29
N LEU A 13 46.99 0.90 -9.99
CA LEU A 13 47.64 0.27 -11.14
C LEU A 13 47.68 1.20 -12.36
N GLY A 14 46.68 2.07 -12.54
CA GLY A 14 46.68 3.11 -13.57
C GLY A 14 47.88 4.07 -13.46
N PHE A 15 48.31 4.39 -12.23
CA PHE A 15 49.55 5.15 -11.99
C PHE A 15 50.79 4.35 -12.40
N ALA A 16 50.86 3.06 -12.05
CA ALA A 16 51.97 2.18 -12.42
C ALA A 16 52.12 2.01 -13.94
N ARG A 17 51.03 2.12 -14.71
CA ARG A 17 51.04 2.06 -16.18
C ARG A 17 51.86 3.19 -16.81
N GLY A 18 51.61 4.43 -16.38
CA GLY A 18 52.36 5.60 -16.83
C GLY A 18 53.84 5.49 -16.46
N LEU A 19 54.12 4.95 -15.28
CA LEU A 19 55.46 4.76 -14.74
C LEU A 19 56.23 3.66 -15.50
N LEU A 20 55.63 2.51 -15.79
CA LEU A 20 56.26 1.41 -16.55
C LEU A 20 56.69 1.82 -17.96
N THR A 21 55.92 2.69 -18.61
CA THR A 21 56.22 3.17 -19.98
C THR A 21 57.51 3.99 -20.01
N GLU A 22 57.78 4.74 -18.93
CA GLU A 22 59.01 5.52 -18.76
C GLU A 22 60.18 4.69 -18.18
N LEU A 23 59.90 3.59 -17.46
CA LEU A 23 60.92 2.74 -16.83
C LEU A 23 61.60 1.74 -17.78
N VAL A 24 60.95 1.31 -18.87
CA VAL A 24 61.48 0.27 -19.78
C VAL A 24 62.13 0.93 -21.00
N PRO A 25 63.45 1.21 -20.99
CA PRO A 25 64.12 1.89 -22.09
C PRO A 25 64.05 1.08 -23.39
N THR A 26 64.00 1.79 -24.52
CA THR A 26 63.96 1.18 -25.85
C THR A 26 65.28 0.58 -26.31
N ASP A 27 66.38 1.04 -25.74
CA ASP A 27 67.75 0.69 -26.12
C ASP A 27 68.51 0.12 -24.91
N PRO A 28 69.12 -1.09 -25.01
CA PRO A 28 70.00 -1.65 -23.98
C PRO A 28 71.16 -0.72 -23.58
N ALA A 29 71.66 0.09 -24.52
CA ALA A 29 72.71 1.08 -24.25
C ALA A 29 72.22 2.22 -23.35
N ALA A 30 70.95 2.63 -23.49
CA ALA A 30 70.34 3.65 -22.64
C ALA A 30 70.16 3.16 -21.20
N LEU A 31 69.84 1.88 -20.99
CA LEU A 31 69.77 1.25 -19.65
C LEU A 31 71.15 1.24 -18.97
N LEU A 32 72.19 0.84 -19.71
CA LEU A 32 73.58 0.83 -19.23
C LEU A 32 74.05 2.22 -18.79
N ASP A 33 73.76 3.25 -19.59
CA ASP A 33 74.10 4.64 -19.29
C ASP A 33 73.27 5.21 -18.13
N LEU A 34 72.06 4.69 -17.91
CA LEU A 34 71.19 5.05 -16.78
C LEU A 34 71.71 4.50 -15.44
N ILE A 35 72.18 3.24 -15.43
CA ILE A 35 72.54 2.48 -14.23
C ILE A 35 74.02 2.66 -13.86
N ALA A 36 74.91 2.77 -14.86
CA ALA A 36 76.35 2.87 -14.68
C ALA A 36 76.96 3.91 -15.65
N PRO A 37 76.71 5.21 -15.45
CA PRO A 37 77.20 6.26 -16.33
C PRO A 37 78.74 6.25 -16.39
N GLY A 38 79.30 6.08 -17.60
CA GLY A 38 80.75 6.04 -17.84
C GLY A 38 81.40 4.64 -17.78
N ALA A 39 80.62 3.55 -17.77
CA ALA A 39 81.16 2.19 -17.87
C ALA A 39 81.79 1.89 -19.25
N ALA A 40 82.78 1.00 -19.29
CA ALA A 40 83.40 0.52 -20.53
C ALA A 40 82.35 -0.18 -21.44
N PRO A 41 82.53 -0.19 -22.78
CA PRO A 41 81.56 -0.80 -23.69
C PRO A 41 81.28 -2.26 -23.30
N ALA A 42 80.00 -2.56 -23.06
CA ALA A 42 79.55 -3.87 -22.65
C ALA A 42 79.90 -4.94 -23.69
N ALA A 43 80.19 -6.18 -23.23
CA ALA A 43 80.43 -7.31 -24.12
C ALA A 43 79.18 -7.58 -25.00
N PRO A 44 79.34 -7.97 -26.28
CA PRO A 44 78.21 -8.22 -27.19
C PRO A 44 77.18 -9.22 -26.63
N ASP A 45 77.64 -10.26 -25.94
CA ASP A 45 76.77 -11.29 -25.34
C ASP A 45 75.90 -10.73 -24.19
N LEU A 46 76.41 -9.75 -23.44
CA LEU A 46 75.65 -9.07 -22.39
C LEU A 46 74.57 -8.17 -23.01
N LEU A 47 74.87 -7.48 -24.12
CA LEU A 47 73.91 -6.65 -24.84
C LEU A 47 72.75 -7.46 -25.44
N VAL A 48 73.02 -8.67 -25.94
CA VAL A 48 71.98 -9.59 -26.42
C VAL A 48 71.09 -10.07 -25.26
N ALA A 49 71.68 -10.50 -24.15
CA ALA A 49 70.91 -10.94 -22.98
C ALA A 49 70.05 -9.80 -22.39
N LEU A 50 70.58 -8.58 -22.32
CA LEU A 50 69.83 -7.39 -21.87
C LEU A 50 68.69 -7.04 -22.82
N LYS A 51 68.90 -7.20 -24.14
CA LYS A 51 67.84 -7.00 -25.12
C LYS A 51 66.69 -7.99 -24.91
N ASP A 52 66.99 -9.26 -24.67
CA ASP A 52 65.98 -10.30 -24.42
C ASP A 52 65.21 -10.08 -23.09
N ASP A 53 65.87 -9.58 -22.04
CA ASP A 53 65.22 -9.21 -20.78
C ASP A 53 64.31 -7.97 -20.96
N LEU A 54 64.76 -6.95 -21.70
CA LEU A 54 63.99 -5.73 -21.98
C LEU A 54 62.79 -5.98 -22.92
N GLU A 55 62.92 -6.88 -23.90
CA GLU A 55 61.81 -7.30 -24.77
C GLU A 55 60.74 -8.06 -23.97
N ARG A 56 61.15 -8.92 -23.02
CA ARG A 56 60.22 -9.57 -22.08
C ARG A 56 59.53 -8.56 -21.16
N ALA A 57 60.27 -7.62 -20.59
CA ALA A 57 59.70 -6.56 -19.76
C ALA A 57 58.65 -5.73 -20.54
N ARG A 58 58.91 -5.44 -21.82
CA ARG A 58 57.98 -4.69 -22.68
C ARG A 58 56.73 -5.49 -23.04
N ALA A 59 56.85 -6.79 -23.30
CA ALA A 59 55.71 -7.65 -23.59
C ALA A 59 54.73 -7.67 -22.41
N HIS A 60 55.23 -7.88 -21.19
CA HIS A 60 54.43 -7.84 -19.96
C HIS A 60 53.88 -6.44 -19.66
N ALA A 61 54.66 -5.37 -19.90
CA ALA A 61 54.16 -4.00 -19.74
C ALA A 61 53.00 -3.67 -20.71
N SER A 62 53.04 -4.19 -21.94
CA SER A 62 51.94 -4.04 -22.90
C SER A 62 50.70 -4.85 -22.52
N ALA A 63 50.89 -6.08 -22.01
CA ALA A 63 49.80 -6.92 -21.50
C ALA A 63 49.13 -6.26 -20.28
N PHE A 64 49.93 -5.68 -19.38
CA PHE A 64 49.46 -4.88 -18.26
C PHE A 64 48.64 -3.66 -18.71
N ALA A 65 49.12 -2.92 -19.70
CA ALA A 65 48.39 -1.76 -20.23
C ALA A 65 47.03 -2.16 -20.84
N ALA A 66 46.96 -3.30 -21.54
CA ALA A 66 45.72 -3.84 -22.08
C ALA A 66 44.75 -4.33 -21.00
N ALA A 67 45.27 -4.91 -19.91
CA ALA A 67 44.46 -5.35 -18.77
C ALA A 67 43.83 -4.20 -17.95
N LEU A 68 44.23 -2.95 -18.22
CA LEU A 68 43.70 -1.75 -17.58
C LEU A 68 42.69 -0.97 -18.44
N GLU A 69 42.37 -1.43 -19.65
CA GLU A 69 41.39 -0.79 -20.54
C GLU A 69 40.31 -1.80 -21.02
N PRO A 70 39.07 -1.75 -20.49
CA PRO A 70 38.56 -0.82 -19.46
C PRO A 70 39.17 -1.06 -18.07
N PRO A 71 39.13 -0.07 -17.16
CA PRO A 71 39.67 -0.24 -15.81
C PRO A 71 39.00 -1.43 -15.09
N PRO A 72 39.76 -2.26 -14.36
CA PRO A 72 39.20 -3.45 -13.71
C PRO A 72 38.26 -3.07 -12.55
N ASP A 73 37.02 -3.55 -12.62
CA ASP A 73 35.98 -3.29 -11.60
C ASP A 73 35.87 -4.38 -10.52
N THR A 74 36.72 -5.42 -10.59
CA THR A 74 36.78 -6.53 -9.63
C THR A 74 38.22 -6.79 -9.15
N LEU A 75 38.36 -7.29 -7.92
CA LEU A 75 39.67 -7.62 -7.34
C LEU A 75 40.43 -8.69 -8.15
N ASP A 76 39.71 -9.65 -8.74
CA ASP A 76 40.31 -10.71 -9.56
C ASP A 76 40.92 -10.14 -10.85
N ALA A 77 40.20 -9.24 -11.53
CA ALA A 77 40.71 -8.58 -12.74
C ALA A 77 41.90 -7.67 -12.42
N ALA A 78 41.86 -6.94 -11.30
CA ALA A 78 42.96 -6.12 -10.83
C ALA A 78 44.19 -6.95 -10.43
N SER A 79 43.98 -8.12 -9.82
CA SER A 79 45.06 -9.06 -9.46
C SER A 79 45.74 -9.67 -10.68
N ALA A 80 44.97 -9.98 -11.74
CA ALA A 80 45.52 -10.44 -13.01
C ALA A 80 46.42 -9.36 -13.66
N ALA A 81 45.97 -8.10 -13.68
CA ALA A 81 46.78 -6.98 -14.16
C ALA A 81 48.05 -6.80 -13.31
N LEU A 82 47.95 -6.89 -11.98
CA LEU A 82 49.12 -6.84 -11.09
C LEU A 82 50.14 -7.96 -11.41
N GLY A 83 49.69 -9.14 -11.80
CA GLY A 83 50.57 -10.24 -12.23
C GLY A 83 51.46 -9.85 -13.42
N GLU A 84 50.91 -9.18 -14.42
CA GLU A 84 51.65 -8.68 -15.59
C GLU A 84 52.63 -7.55 -15.21
N LEU A 85 52.23 -6.64 -14.31
CA LEU A 85 53.13 -5.62 -13.75
C LEU A 85 54.32 -6.24 -13.01
N SER A 86 54.08 -7.24 -12.16
CA SER A 86 55.12 -7.93 -11.41
C SER A 86 56.08 -8.71 -12.31
N ALA A 87 55.57 -9.33 -13.38
CA ALA A 87 56.39 -10.00 -14.39
C ALA A 87 57.28 -9.01 -15.17
N ALA A 88 56.75 -7.84 -15.52
CA ALA A 88 57.52 -6.76 -16.16
C ALA A 88 58.65 -6.24 -15.27
N LEU A 89 58.36 -5.99 -13.98
CA LEU A 89 59.34 -5.51 -13.01
C LEU A 89 60.40 -6.57 -12.68
N SER A 90 60.02 -7.86 -12.62
CA SER A 90 60.96 -8.96 -12.42
C SER A 90 61.95 -9.08 -13.58
N ALA A 91 61.49 -8.97 -14.83
CA ALA A 91 62.35 -8.96 -16.01
C ALA A 91 63.30 -7.74 -16.02
N LEU A 92 62.84 -6.59 -15.54
CA LEU A 92 63.66 -5.38 -15.41
C LEU A 92 64.71 -5.51 -14.29
N ASP A 93 64.36 -6.13 -13.16
CA ASP A 93 65.30 -6.41 -12.06
C ASP A 93 66.38 -7.42 -12.49
N ASP A 94 66.01 -8.46 -13.24
CA ASP A 94 66.96 -9.39 -13.85
C ASP A 94 67.95 -8.67 -14.79
N ALA A 95 67.46 -7.76 -15.63
CA ALA A 95 68.31 -6.92 -16.48
C ALA A 95 69.26 -6.05 -15.65
N CYS A 96 68.77 -5.43 -14.57
CA CYS A 96 69.59 -4.61 -13.67
C CYS A 96 70.69 -5.43 -12.97
N ARG A 97 70.35 -6.64 -12.48
CA ARG A 97 71.29 -7.55 -11.81
C ARG A 97 72.40 -8.03 -12.74
N ARG A 98 72.10 -8.25 -14.02
CA ARG A 98 73.11 -8.59 -15.04
C ARG A 98 74.11 -7.47 -15.28
N VAL A 99 73.71 -6.20 -15.11
CA VAL A 99 74.58 -5.03 -15.26
C VAL A 99 75.42 -4.77 -14.00
N SER A 100 74.84 -4.86 -12.81
CA SER A 100 75.51 -4.44 -11.55
C SER A 100 76.32 -5.54 -10.84
N GLY A 101 76.17 -6.82 -11.24
CA GLY A 101 76.68 -7.95 -10.47
C GLY A 101 75.87 -8.18 -9.18
N ALA A 102 76.22 -9.21 -8.39
CA ALA A 102 75.41 -9.77 -7.28
C ALA A 102 75.07 -8.82 -6.10
N SER A 103 75.37 -7.52 -6.17
CA SER A 103 74.90 -6.51 -5.22
C SER A 103 73.87 -5.61 -5.93
N ALA A 104 72.61 -6.04 -5.89
CA ALA A 104 71.50 -5.52 -6.69
C ALA A 104 70.85 -4.23 -6.15
N GLU A 105 71.05 -3.89 -4.87
CA GLU A 105 70.32 -2.79 -4.21
C GLU A 105 70.48 -1.38 -4.80
N PRO A 106 71.62 -0.97 -5.43
CA PRO A 106 71.72 0.40 -5.92
C PRO A 106 71.23 0.61 -7.35
N ALA A 107 70.98 -0.41 -8.18
CA ALA A 107 70.68 -0.23 -9.61
C ALA A 107 69.19 0.05 -9.89
N LEU A 108 68.29 -0.84 -9.43
CA LEU A 108 66.84 -0.67 -9.56
C LEU A 108 66.34 0.57 -8.82
N THR A 109 66.87 0.81 -7.62
CA THR A 109 66.57 2.01 -6.81
C THR A 109 66.95 3.30 -7.53
N ARG A 110 68.11 3.36 -8.19
CA ARG A 110 68.55 4.56 -8.96
C ARG A 110 67.66 4.81 -10.18
N LEU A 111 67.24 3.74 -10.85
CA LEU A 111 66.36 3.83 -12.02
C LEU A 111 64.95 4.31 -11.62
N LEU A 112 64.37 3.72 -10.57
CA LEU A 112 63.09 4.16 -10.01
C LEU A 112 63.16 5.60 -9.48
N ASP A 113 64.19 5.95 -8.71
CA ASP A 113 64.38 7.29 -8.15
C ASP A 113 64.46 8.37 -9.23
N ARG A 114 65.18 8.11 -10.33
CA ARG A 114 65.35 9.07 -11.43
C ARG A 114 64.06 9.31 -12.22
N VAL A 115 63.30 8.24 -12.51
CA VAL A 115 62.03 8.33 -13.23
C VAL A 115 60.95 8.96 -12.35
N LEU A 116 60.89 8.59 -11.07
CA LEU A 116 59.88 9.10 -10.13
C LEU A 116 60.06 10.58 -9.78
N ARG A 117 61.27 11.13 -9.81
CA ARG A 117 61.51 12.58 -9.62
C ARG A 117 60.95 13.44 -10.76
N ALA A 118 60.72 12.86 -11.94
CA ALA A 118 60.16 13.57 -13.09
C ALA A 118 58.62 13.59 -13.10
N LEU A 119 57.97 12.85 -12.18
CA LEU A 119 56.52 12.69 -12.15
C LEU A 119 55.90 13.46 -10.98
N PRO A 120 54.88 14.30 -11.20
CA PRO A 120 54.09 14.89 -10.11
C PRO A 120 53.13 13.85 -9.50
N PHE A 121 52.69 14.08 -8.26
CA PHE A 121 51.54 13.34 -7.71
C PHE A 121 50.26 13.69 -8.49
N GLY A 122 49.61 12.68 -9.08
CA GLY A 122 48.31 12.81 -9.75
C GLY A 122 47.19 12.04 -9.03
N GLY A 123 45.93 12.29 -9.42
CA GLY A 123 44.77 11.52 -8.98
C GLY A 123 44.35 11.72 -7.51
N LEU A 124 43.90 10.65 -6.84
CA LEU A 124 43.37 10.68 -5.47
C LEU A 124 44.37 11.24 -4.44
N VAL A 125 45.67 10.98 -4.60
CA VAL A 125 46.70 11.40 -3.64
C VAL A 125 46.85 12.93 -3.58
N SER A 126 46.81 13.60 -4.75
CA SER A 126 46.89 15.05 -4.81
C SER A 126 45.55 15.72 -4.48
N ARG A 127 44.41 15.13 -4.86
CA ARG A 127 43.06 15.65 -4.52
C ARG A 127 42.74 15.57 -3.02
N LEU A 128 43.14 14.48 -2.35
CA LEU A 128 43.01 14.32 -0.90
C LEU A 128 44.07 15.10 -0.10
N GLY A 129 45.06 15.68 -0.79
CA GLY A 129 46.20 16.35 -0.18
C GLY A 129 46.97 15.46 0.80
N LEU A 130 47.00 14.13 0.58
CA LEU A 130 47.64 13.17 1.50
C LEU A 130 49.16 13.38 1.61
N VAL A 131 49.74 14.12 0.66
CA VAL A 131 51.16 14.45 0.61
C VAL A 131 51.33 15.97 0.56
N PRO A 132 52.30 16.56 1.30
CA PRO A 132 52.59 17.98 1.21
C PRO A 132 52.92 18.44 -0.23
N PRO A 133 52.51 19.65 -0.63
CA PRO A 133 52.87 20.20 -1.94
C PRO A 133 54.39 20.37 -2.07
N GLY A 134 54.94 20.01 -3.23
CA GLY A 134 56.37 20.12 -3.54
C GLY A 134 57.20 18.85 -3.33
N LEU A 135 56.60 17.77 -2.81
CA LEU A 135 57.22 16.44 -2.82
C LEU A 135 56.92 15.71 -4.14
N THR A 136 57.84 14.82 -4.50
CA THR A 136 57.71 13.87 -5.61
C THR A 136 57.52 12.45 -5.09
N PRO A 137 56.99 11.51 -5.90
CA PRO A 137 56.87 10.11 -5.51
C PRO A 137 58.20 9.46 -5.07
N ALA A 138 59.34 10.01 -5.50
CA ALA A 138 60.67 9.53 -5.12
C ALA A 138 61.03 9.81 -3.65
N ASP A 139 60.50 10.86 -3.03
CA ASP A 139 60.94 11.35 -1.72
C ASP A 139 60.57 10.43 -0.54
N GLY A 140 59.76 9.40 -0.77
CA GLY A 140 59.35 8.40 0.21
C GLY A 140 59.65 6.96 -0.20
N LEU A 141 60.43 6.74 -1.27
CA LEU A 141 60.72 5.44 -1.85
C LEU A 141 61.78 4.67 -1.04
N THR A 142 61.51 3.41 -0.74
CA THR A 142 62.45 2.44 -0.20
C THR A 142 62.33 1.13 -0.98
N VAL A 143 63.44 0.58 -1.46
CA VAL A 143 63.48 -0.70 -2.18
C VAL A 143 64.28 -1.71 -1.35
N ASN A 144 63.71 -2.87 -1.07
CA ASN A 144 64.37 -3.96 -0.34
C ASN A 144 64.07 -5.29 -1.05
N GLY A 145 65.05 -5.83 -1.78
CA GLY A 145 64.86 -7.02 -2.60
C GLY A 145 63.77 -6.82 -3.66
N THR A 146 62.70 -7.64 -3.59
CA THR A 146 61.54 -7.55 -4.50
C THR A 146 60.43 -6.63 -3.99
N THR A 147 60.63 -5.97 -2.85
CA THR A 147 59.63 -5.10 -2.23
C THR A 147 59.97 -3.64 -2.48
N VAL A 148 59.03 -2.92 -3.11
CA VAL A 148 59.06 -1.47 -3.32
C VAL A 148 58.02 -0.83 -2.42
N SER A 149 58.46 -0.03 -1.46
CA SER A 149 57.58 0.66 -0.51
C SER A 149 57.70 2.17 -0.65
N TRP A 150 56.58 2.85 -0.53
CA TRP A 150 56.45 4.29 -0.43
C TRP A 150 55.80 4.65 0.89
N ARG A 151 56.30 5.70 1.54
CA ARG A 151 55.67 6.27 2.73
C ARG A 151 55.72 7.78 2.70
N TRP A 152 54.56 8.40 2.81
CA TRP A 152 54.39 9.85 2.85
C TRP A 152 53.55 10.25 4.06
N ALA A 153 53.89 11.37 4.68
CA ALA A 153 53.15 11.91 5.80
C ALA A 153 52.83 13.39 5.57
N ASN A 154 51.57 13.77 5.82
CA ASN A 154 51.12 15.15 5.78
C ASN A 154 50.39 15.53 7.08
N PRO A 155 51.07 16.25 8.00
CA PRO A 155 50.49 16.65 9.27
C PRO A 155 49.45 17.77 9.17
N ALA A 156 49.36 18.49 8.05
CA ALA A 156 48.45 19.63 7.92
C ALA A 156 46.97 19.21 8.00
N GLU A 157 46.11 20.09 8.50
CA GLU A 157 44.65 19.94 8.44
C GLU A 157 44.14 20.38 7.05
N ARG A 158 43.22 19.62 6.46
CA ARG A 158 42.68 19.82 5.12
C ARG A 158 41.18 19.53 5.10
N ALA A 159 40.37 20.45 4.59
CA ALA A 159 38.94 20.19 4.39
C ALA A 159 38.71 19.39 3.09
N LEU A 160 38.05 18.24 3.21
CA LEU A 160 37.55 17.39 2.14
C LEU A 160 36.17 17.88 1.65
N ALA A 161 35.34 18.27 2.61
CA ALA A 161 34.01 18.87 2.44
C ALA A 161 33.81 19.90 3.58
N PRO A 162 32.79 20.78 3.53
CA PRO A 162 32.49 21.68 4.66
C PRO A 162 32.38 20.93 6.00
N GLU A 163 31.89 19.69 5.94
CA GLU A 163 31.63 18.79 7.06
C GLU A 163 32.75 17.78 7.33
N VAL A 164 33.82 17.70 6.53
CA VAL A 164 34.83 16.64 6.69
C VAL A 164 36.23 17.22 6.52
N LYS A 165 37.09 17.03 7.51
CA LYS A 165 38.49 17.42 7.49
C LYS A 165 39.41 16.25 7.78
N LEU A 166 40.61 16.29 7.20
CA LEU A 166 41.68 15.33 7.42
C LEU A 166 42.88 16.02 8.06
N ALA A 167 43.51 15.38 9.04
CA ALA A 167 44.78 15.80 9.63
C ALA A 167 45.68 14.57 9.85
N ASN A 168 46.98 14.80 10.07
CA ASN A 168 47.92 13.72 10.43
C ASN A 168 47.89 12.50 9.49
N SER A 169 47.66 12.73 8.19
CA SER A 169 47.53 11.66 7.21
C SER A 169 48.89 11.04 6.90
N VAL A 170 48.96 9.71 6.91
CA VAL A 170 50.10 8.89 6.52
C VAL A 170 49.61 7.92 5.45
N LEU A 171 50.15 8.05 4.25
CA LEU A 171 49.91 7.12 3.16
C LEU A 171 51.14 6.24 2.97
N SER A 172 50.93 4.94 2.87
CA SER A 172 51.95 3.99 2.45
C SER A 172 51.42 3.08 1.35
N ALA A 173 52.27 2.81 0.38
CA ALA A 173 52.01 1.83 -0.67
C ALA A 173 53.17 0.84 -0.69
N THR A 174 52.89 -0.45 -0.76
CA THR A 174 53.91 -1.49 -0.84
C THR A 174 53.57 -2.42 -1.98
N LEU A 175 54.50 -2.58 -2.92
CA LEU A 175 54.42 -3.51 -4.02
C LEU A 175 55.50 -4.58 -3.84
N ASP A 176 55.11 -5.84 -3.68
CA ASP A 176 56.01 -6.97 -3.81
C ASP A 176 55.82 -7.59 -5.20
N PHE A 177 56.86 -7.52 -6.03
CA PHE A 177 56.83 -8.11 -7.37
C PHE A 177 57.34 -9.56 -7.40
N GLY A 178 57.94 -10.06 -6.31
CA GLY A 178 58.36 -11.45 -6.17
C GLY A 178 57.22 -12.38 -5.74
N ASP A 179 56.32 -11.87 -4.90
CA ASP A 179 55.03 -12.48 -4.57
C ASP A 179 53.94 -11.44 -4.85
N PRO A 180 53.31 -11.43 -6.05
CA PRO A 180 52.52 -10.31 -6.57
C PRO A 180 51.46 -9.87 -5.56
N ARG A 181 51.76 -8.75 -4.89
CA ARG A 181 50.92 -8.17 -3.84
C ARG A 181 51.10 -6.66 -3.84
N LEU A 182 49.98 -5.96 -3.95
CA LEU A 182 49.94 -4.51 -3.83
C LEU A 182 49.07 -4.15 -2.63
N THR A 183 49.68 -3.50 -1.66
CA THR A 183 49.03 -3.07 -0.42
C THR A 183 49.08 -1.56 -0.33
N PHE A 184 47.92 -0.91 -0.26
CA PHE A 184 47.79 0.50 0.07
C PHE A 184 47.28 0.62 1.51
N ALA A 185 48.02 1.29 2.37
CA ALA A 185 47.59 1.58 3.73
C ALA A 185 47.59 3.09 3.97
N MET A 186 46.45 3.62 4.40
CA MET A 186 46.27 5.01 4.78
C MET A 186 45.85 5.07 6.25
N SER A 187 46.55 5.87 7.04
CA SER A 187 46.12 6.26 8.38
C SER A 187 45.91 7.77 8.41
N THR A 188 44.79 8.27 8.88
CA THR A 188 44.51 9.70 8.95
C THR A 188 43.61 10.00 10.13
N GLU A 189 43.79 11.17 10.73
CA GLU A 189 42.80 11.73 11.62
C GLU A 189 41.70 12.37 10.76
N VAL A 190 40.45 11.98 10.99
CA VAL A 190 39.27 12.50 10.31
C VAL A 190 38.45 13.27 11.33
N THR A 191 38.20 14.54 11.06
CA THR A 191 37.24 15.36 11.79
C THR A 191 35.98 15.50 10.94
N ALA A 192 34.90 14.83 11.31
CA ALA A 192 33.61 14.97 10.67
C ALA A 192 32.72 15.92 11.49
N GLY A 193 32.40 17.07 10.93
CA GLY A 193 31.33 17.93 11.38
C GLY A 193 29.98 17.28 11.10
N LEU A 194 29.19 17.08 12.14
CA LEU A 194 27.75 16.86 12.02
C LEU A 194 27.12 18.22 11.68
N ALA A 195 27.25 18.66 10.42
CA ALA A 195 26.43 19.77 9.93
C ALA A 195 25.09 19.22 9.48
N ALA A 196 24.04 19.70 10.12
CA ALA A 196 22.68 19.34 9.80
C ALA A 196 22.28 19.99 8.46
N GLY A 197 22.40 19.23 7.37
CA GLY A 197 21.65 19.52 6.14
C GLY A 197 20.15 19.28 6.31
N ASP A 198 19.75 18.52 7.34
CA ASP A 198 18.37 18.10 7.58
C ASP A 198 17.76 18.84 8.80
N ALA A 199 16.54 19.34 8.63
CA ALA A 199 15.81 20.14 9.61
C ALA A 199 15.62 19.41 10.95
N LEU A 200 15.55 18.07 10.91
CA LEU A 200 15.44 17.23 12.12
C LEU A 200 16.71 17.30 12.97
N VAL A 201 17.90 17.16 12.36
CA VAL A 201 19.17 17.22 13.09
C VAL A 201 19.49 18.66 13.50
N ALA A 202 19.11 19.66 12.69
CA ALA A 202 19.29 21.07 13.01
C ALA A 202 18.41 21.50 14.21
N ALA A 203 17.20 20.95 14.32
CA ALA A 203 16.30 21.21 15.43
C ALA A 203 16.77 20.59 16.76
N PHE A 204 17.61 19.55 16.72
CA PHE A 204 17.99 18.78 17.91
C PHE A 204 19.49 18.82 18.28
N ALA A 205 20.45 18.88 17.35
CA ALA A 205 21.85 18.53 17.66
C ALA A 205 22.84 19.71 17.77
N GLY A 206 22.50 20.90 17.27
CA GLY A 206 23.51 21.95 17.06
C GLY A 206 24.64 21.48 16.12
N THR A 207 25.69 22.29 15.95
CA THR A 207 26.88 21.90 15.16
C THR A 207 27.92 21.25 16.05
N ALA A 208 28.44 20.10 15.66
CA ALA A 208 29.50 19.44 16.40
C ALA A 208 30.48 18.66 15.53
N ASP A 209 31.76 18.73 15.88
CA ASP A 209 32.83 18.04 15.18
C ASP A 209 33.25 16.78 15.96
N VAL A 210 33.35 15.66 15.26
CA VAL A 210 33.84 14.39 15.81
C VAL A 210 35.17 14.06 15.16
N THR A 211 36.22 13.89 15.97
CA THR A 211 37.56 13.55 15.49
C THR A 211 37.90 12.09 15.83
N ALA A 212 38.33 11.32 14.84
CA ALA A 212 38.72 9.93 14.99
C ALA A 212 39.92 9.58 14.11
N THR A 213 40.75 8.63 14.55
CA THR A 213 41.81 8.07 13.70
C THR A 213 41.25 6.94 12.86
N LEU A 214 41.31 7.11 11.55
CA LEU A 214 40.93 6.12 10.56
C LEU A 214 42.17 5.44 9.98
N ALA A 215 42.21 4.11 10.00
CA ALA A 215 43.20 3.32 9.27
C ALA A 215 42.50 2.39 8.27
N VAL A 216 42.75 2.59 6.98
CA VAL A 216 42.22 1.79 5.87
C VAL A 216 43.39 1.10 5.18
N THR A 217 43.27 -0.21 4.98
CA THR A 217 44.23 -0.99 4.18
C THR A 217 43.51 -1.69 3.05
N VAL A 218 43.95 -1.49 1.82
CA VAL A 218 43.45 -2.17 0.63
C VAL A 218 44.55 -3.09 0.12
N ASP A 219 44.22 -4.36 -0.07
CA ASP A 219 45.15 -5.39 -0.52
C ASP A 219 44.55 -6.20 -1.66
N THR A 220 45.38 -6.59 -2.63
CA THR A 220 44.96 -7.43 -3.75
C THR A 220 44.52 -8.85 -3.34
N ARG A 221 44.86 -9.33 -2.13
CA ARG A 221 44.39 -10.63 -1.60
C ARG A 221 43.25 -10.51 -0.62
N ASP A 222 43.38 -9.56 0.32
CA ASP A 222 42.50 -9.48 1.49
C ASP A 222 41.35 -8.47 1.32
N GLY A 223 41.32 -7.73 0.20
CA GLY A 223 40.32 -6.72 -0.11
C GLY A 223 40.51 -5.45 0.73
N VAL A 224 39.41 -4.74 1.01
CA VAL A 224 39.39 -3.59 1.91
C VAL A 224 39.28 -4.07 3.36
N THR A 225 40.22 -3.64 4.20
CA THR A 225 40.22 -3.89 5.64
C THR A 225 40.35 -2.58 6.43
N LEU A 226 39.72 -2.56 7.60
CA LEU A 226 39.73 -1.44 8.53
C LEU A 226 40.54 -1.80 9.79
N GLY A 227 41.39 -0.89 10.25
CA GLY A 227 42.20 -1.10 11.47
C GLY A 227 43.09 -2.36 11.38
N PRO A 228 43.19 -3.20 12.44
CA PRO A 228 44.03 -4.40 12.46
C PRO A 228 43.40 -5.58 11.67
N GLY A 229 42.97 -5.34 10.43
CA GLY A 229 42.46 -6.38 9.53
C GLY A 229 40.97 -6.72 9.65
N VAL A 230 40.14 -5.81 10.19
CA VAL A 230 38.69 -6.03 10.34
C VAL A 230 38.00 -5.82 8.99
N ARG A 231 37.25 -6.81 8.51
CA ARG A 231 36.45 -6.72 7.28
C ARG A 231 35.02 -6.20 7.49
N GLY A 232 34.59 -6.04 8.75
CA GLY A 232 33.28 -5.52 9.14
C GLY A 232 33.32 -4.09 9.69
N ARG A 233 32.26 -3.68 10.39
CA ARG A 233 32.17 -2.35 11.03
C ARG A 233 33.31 -2.13 12.03
N LEU A 234 34.09 -1.07 11.84
CA LEU A 234 35.11 -0.61 12.78
C LEU A 234 34.51 0.44 13.70
N SER A 235 34.33 0.14 14.99
CA SER A 235 33.96 1.15 15.99
C SER A 235 35.14 2.10 16.24
N LEU A 236 34.92 3.38 15.98
CA LEU A 236 35.88 4.45 16.17
C LEU A 236 35.85 4.91 17.64
N PRO A 237 37.01 4.97 18.33
CA PRO A 237 37.06 5.46 19.71
C PRO A 237 36.81 6.97 19.74
N GLY A 238 35.61 7.37 20.16
CA GLY A 238 35.26 8.77 20.38
C GLY A 238 33.87 8.91 21.00
N ARG A 239 33.78 9.45 22.23
CA ARG A 239 32.52 9.86 22.86
C ARG A 239 32.51 11.39 23.02
N PRO A 240 32.41 12.16 21.93
CA PRO A 240 32.25 13.60 22.05
C PRO A 240 30.98 13.88 22.85
N ARG A 241 31.15 14.63 23.95
CA ARG A 241 30.04 15.17 24.73
C ARG A 241 29.63 16.47 24.07
N LEU A 242 28.47 16.46 23.43
CA LEU A 242 27.83 17.67 22.93
C LEU A 242 27.08 18.34 24.11
N PRO A 243 26.87 19.66 24.11
CA PRO A 243 25.99 20.29 25.09
C PRO A 243 24.58 19.69 25.00
N GLY A 244 24.20 18.83 25.96
CA GLY A 244 22.88 18.16 26.02
C GLY A 244 22.79 16.77 25.35
N TYR A 245 23.83 16.33 24.60
CA TYR A 245 23.83 15.07 23.86
C TYR A 245 25.17 14.32 24.00
N GLU A 246 25.13 13.00 23.94
CA GLU A 246 26.27 12.09 23.95
C GLU A 246 26.23 11.21 22.69
N LEU A 247 27.29 11.28 21.89
CA LEU A 247 27.52 10.28 20.84
C LEU A 247 27.95 8.97 21.53
N ARG A 248 27.10 7.95 21.46
CA ARG A 248 27.33 6.67 22.15
C ARG A 248 28.26 5.74 21.39
N ASP A 249 28.16 5.79 20.07
CA ASP A 249 28.92 4.95 19.15
C ASP A 249 29.12 5.69 17.83
N LEU A 250 30.29 5.48 17.22
CA LEU A 250 30.62 5.91 15.87
C LEU A 250 31.33 4.73 15.22
N GLY A 251 30.85 4.30 14.06
CA GLY A 251 31.43 3.19 13.33
C GLY A 251 31.62 3.53 11.87
N LEU A 252 32.65 2.93 11.27
CA LEU A 252 32.87 2.97 9.83
C LEU A 252 32.59 1.59 9.24
N LEU A 253 31.78 1.53 8.19
CA LEU A 253 31.44 0.30 7.47
C LEU A 253 31.81 0.44 5.99
N PRO A 254 32.53 -0.52 5.38
CA PRO A 254 32.70 -0.54 3.92
C PRO A 254 31.35 -0.86 3.24
N SER A 255 31.03 -0.15 2.16
CA SER A 255 29.84 -0.38 1.33
C SER A 255 30.23 -0.51 -0.15
N ASP A 256 29.34 -1.07 -0.99
CA ASP A 256 29.61 -1.27 -2.42
C ASP A 256 29.94 0.04 -3.16
N ALA A 257 29.42 1.16 -2.66
CA ALA A 257 29.60 2.49 -3.21
C ALA A 257 30.72 3.31 -2.54
N GLY A 258 31.29 2.85 -1.41
CA GLY A 258 32.29 3.60 -0.66
C GLY A 258 32.41 3.22 0.82
N PHE A 259 32.40 4.22 1.71
CA PHE A 259 32.46 4.02 3.16
C PHE A 259 31.34 4.77 3.87
N ASP A 260 30.61 4.07 4.73
CA ASP A 260 29.52 4.62 5.53
C ASP A 260 30.04 4.91 6.94
N LEU A 261 30.13 6.20 7.28
CA LEU A 261 30.47 6.67 8.63
C LEU A 261 29.18 6.93 9.39
N THR A 262 28.76 6.00 10.24
CA THR A 262 27.46 6.04 10.94
C THR A 262 27.63 5.97 12.45
N GLY A 263 26.80 6.71 13.19
CA GLY A 263 26.84 6.76 14.64
C GLY A 263 25.47 6.71 15.30
N THR A 264 25.47 6.42 16.60
CA THR A 264 24.28 6.50 17.44
C THR A 264 24.36 7.75 18.31
N LEU A 265 23.46 8.70 18.06
CA LEU A 265 23.32 9.91 18.84
C LEU A 265 22.29 9.67 19.94
N ALA A 266 22.61 10.01 21.19
CA ALA A 266 21.63 10.03 22.27
C ALA A 266 21.71 11.35 23.01
N GLY A 267 20.61 11.87 23.54
CA GLY A 267 20.68 13.04 24.40
C GLY A 267 19.45 13.25 25.23
N THR A 268 19.54 14.20 26.15
CA THR A 268 18.48 14.51 27.10
C THR A 268 18.20 16.01 27.08
N LEU A 269 17.00 16.39 26.68
CA LEU A 269 16.50 17.76 26.76
C LEU A 269 15.95 17.99 28.17
N ASN A 270 16.62 18.87 28.93
CA ASN A 270 16.27 19.29 30.29
C ASN A 270 16.09 18.13 31.31
N GLY A 271 16.63 16.94 31.03
CA GLY A 271 16.46 15.74 31.86
C GLY A 271 15.07 15.09 31.75
N VAL A 272 14.21 15.59 30.88
CA VAL A 272 12.79 15.23 30.79
C VAL A 272 12.49 14.43 29.52
N ILE A 273 13.14 14.75 28.41
CA ILE A 273 12.97 14.06 27.14
C ILE A 273 14.32 13.46 26.76
N ALA A 274 14.39 12.13 26.66
CA ALA A 274 15.54 11.43 26.12
C ALA A 274 15.27 11.07 24.65
N VAL A 275 16.18 11.40 23.75
CA VAL A 275 16.10 11.06 22.32
C VAL A 275 17.28 10.19 21.96
N THR A 276 17.09 9.21 21.08
CA THR A 276 18.15 8.41 20.49
C THR A 276 17.90 8.30 18.99
N VAL A 277 18.93 8.47 18.17
CA VAL A 277 18.91 8.27 16.72
C VAL A 277 20.00 7.26 16.39
N GLN A 278 19.63 6.18 15.73
CA GLN A 278 20.49 5.04 15.44
C GLN A 278 21.04 5.12 14.02
N GLU A 279 22.34 4.82 13.88
CA GLU A 279 23.05 4.63 12.61
C GLU A 279 22.85 5.75 11.58
N THR A 280 22.85 7.00 12.04
CA THR A 280 22.82 8.16 11.17
C THR A 280 24.24 8.61 10.84
N GLY A 281 24.46 9.17 9.65
CA GLY A 281 25.76 9.69 9.29
C GLY A 281 25.91 10.04 7.82
N VAL A 282 27.12 9.85 7.30
CA VAL A 282 27.49 10.21 5.92
C VAL A 282 28.14 9.04 5.21
N ARG A 283 27.84 8.90 3.92
CA ARG A 283 28.49 7.99 2.99
C ARG A 283 29.50 8.78 2.18
N LEU A 284 30.71 8.26 2.12
CA LEU A 284 31.81 8.78 1.31
C LEU A 284 31.98 7.84 0.11
N GLY A 285 31.41 8.23 -1.03
CA GLY A 285 31.47 7.47 -2.29
C GLY A 285 32.54 7.97 -3.25
N LEU A 286 32.99 7.11 -4.16
CA LEU A 286 33.82 7.46 -5.31
C LEU A 286 32.93 7.48 -6.56
N ASP A 287 32.77 8.64 -7.18
CA ASP A 287 32.02 8.82 -8.43
C ASP A 287 32.84 8.34 -9.65
N ASP A 288 32.20 8.16 -10.80
CA ASP A 288 32.80 7.67 -12.05
C ASP A 288 33.94 8.57 -12.56
N GLY A 289 33.95 9.86 -12.17
CA GLY A 289 35.04 10.81 -12.40
C GLY A 289 36.19 10.79 -11.37
N HIS A 290 36.14 9.85 -10.42
CA HIS A 290 37.04 9.72 -9.26
C HIS A 290 36.97 10.91 -8.29
N ASP A 291 35.83 11.61 -8.26
CA ASP A 291 35.50 12.61 -7.25
C ASP A 291 34.79 11.99 -6.05
N ILE A 292 34.88 12.65 -4.90
CA ILE A 292 34.28 12.16 -3.65
C ILE A 292 32.87 12.71 -3.55
N ALA A 293 31.89 11.82 -3.63
CA ALA A 293 30.50 12.15 -3.34
C ALA A 293 30.25 11.97 -1.84
N VAL A 294 29.67 12.99 -1.20
CA VAL A 294 29.19 12.90 0.18
C VAL A 294 27.67 12.81 0.15
N GLU A 295 27.13 11.68 0.61
CA GLU A 295 25.68 11.45 0.69
C GLU A 295 25.26 11.26 2.15
N HIS A 296 24.05 11.67 2.51
CA HIS A 296 23.53 11.44 3.85
C HIS A 296 22.99 10.01 4.00
N VAL A 297 23.42 9.32 5.05
CA VAL A 297 22.86 8.02 5.43
C VAL A 297 21.65 8.28 6.34
N LEU A 298 20.46 7.98 5.80
CA LEU A 298 19.21 8.03 6.54
C LEU A 298 19.29 7.11 7.78
N PRO A 299 18.82 7.57 8.96
CA PRO A 299 18.92 6.80 10.20
C PRO A 299 18.26 5.42 10.09
N ALA A 300 18.85 4.40 10.72
CA ALA A 300 18.22 3.08 10.83
C ALA A 300 17.02 3.09 11.78
N GLY A 301 16.99 4.00 12.74
CA GLY A 301 15.87 4.17 13.65
C GLY A 301 16.01 5.39 14.55
N ALA A 302 14.92 5.72 15.24
CA ALA A 302 14.88 6.76 16.26
C ALA A 302 14.02 6.31 17.43
N GLY A 303 14.31 6.82 18.63
CA GLY A 303 13.57 6.55 19.84
C GLY A 303 13.44 7.81 20.68
N VAL A 304 12.28 7.99 21.30
CA VAL A 304 12.02 9.08 22.23
C VAL A 304 11.44 8.51 23.51
N ARG A 305 11.88 9.03 24.66
CA ARG A 305 11.31 8.75 25.98
C ARG A 305 11.03 10.07 26.66
N ILE A 306 9.83 10.22 27.20
CA ILE A 306 9.36 11.42 27.89
C ILE A 306 9.04 11.06 29.33
N ASP A 307 9.57 11.81 30.28
CA ASP A 307 9.27 11.74 31.71
C ASP A 307 9.09 13.15 32.28
N ALA A 308 8.01 13.83 31.85
CA ALA A 308 7.65 15.21 32.17
C ALA A 308 6.58 15.31 33.27
N GLY A 309 6.77 14.58 34.36
CA GLY A 309 5.85 14.61 35.51
C GLY A 309 4.50 13.95 35.22
N ARG A 310 3.58 14.69 34.56
CA ARG A 310 2.24 14.19 34.17
C ARG A 310 2.23 13.50 32.81
N ILE A 311 3.26 13.69 32.00
CA ILE A 311 3.43 13.04 30.69
C ILE A 311 4.56 12.03 30.82
N LYS A 312 4.27 10.74 30.63
CA LYS A 312 5.25 9.65 30.72
C LYS A 312 5.08 8.72 29.55
N GLY A 313 6.17 8.18 29.02
CA GLY A 313 6.13 7.16 27.97
C GLY A 313 7.23 7.35 26.95
N GLY A 314 6.98 6.94 25.71
CA GLY A 314 7.95 7.04 24.63
C GLY A 314 7.44 6.49 23.32
N GLY A 315 8.29 6.52 22.31
CA GLY A 315 8.01 5.96 21.00
C GLY A 315 9.28 5.55 20.30
N SER A 316 9.13 4.73 19.28
CA SER A 316 10.22 4.27 18.42
C SER A 316 9.82 4.40 16.96
N LEU A 317 10.83 4.53 16.12
CA LEU A 317 10.75 4.52 14.67
C LEU A 317 11.88 3.63 14.17
N GLU A 318 11.58 2.69 13.29
CA GLU A 318 12.54 1.75 12.73
C GLU A 318 12.42 1.75 11.21
N ARG A 319 13.55 1.80 10.51
CA ARG A 319 13.60 1.73 9.06
C ARG A 319 13.45 0.29 8.60
N ARG A 320 12.45 0.04 7.76
CA ARG A 320 12.18 -1.24 7.10
C ARG A 320 12.18 -1.03 5.58
N GLY A 321 13.34 -1.30 4.97
CA GLY A 321 13.55 -1.06 3.54
C GLY A 321 13.54 0.45 3.20
N SER A 322 12.58 0.85 2.37
CA SER A 322 12.34 2.25 1.98
C SER A 322 11.33 2.99 2.87
N GLU A 323 10.80 2.33 3.90
CA GLU A 323 9.78 2.88 4.79
C GLU A 323 10.26 2.90 6.24
N TYR A 324 9.67 3.75 7.05
CA TYR A 324 9.85 3.79 8.50
C TYR A 324 8.55 3.35 9.17
N ALA A 325 8.65 2.40 10.09
CA ALA A 325 7.55 1.98 10.94
C ALA A 325 7.74 2.54 12.35
N GLY A 326 6.70 3.13 12.92
CA GLY A 326 6.80 3.76 14.23
C GLY A 326 5.63 3.47 15.14
N THR A 327 5.90 3.51 16.45
CA THR A 327 4.91 3.39 17.52
C THR A 327 5.17 4.45 18.59
N LEU A 328 4.11 4.85 19.29
CA LEU A 328 4.13 5.83 20.37
C LEU A 328 3.16 5.37 21.45
N ASP A 329 3.60 5.45 22.71
CA ASP A 329 2.77 5.19 23.89
C ASP A 329 3.10 6.24 24.95
N LEU A 330 2.12 7.09 25.28
CA LEU A 330 2.25 8.20 26.22
C LEU A 330 1.07 8.25 27.19
N THR A 331 1.35 8.16 28.49
CA THR A 331 0.39 8.47 29.56
C THR A 331 0.41 9.96 29.87
N VAL A 332 -0.73 10.64 29.69
CA VAL A 332 -0.95 12.06 29.99
C VAL A 332 -2.03 12.19 31.06
N GLY A 333 -1.65 12.11 32.33
CA GLY A 333 -2.60 12.11 33.44
C GLY A 333 -3.56 10.91 33.37
N PRO A 334 -4.89 11.12 33.22
CA PRO A 334 -5.88 10.04 33.10
C PRO A 334 -6.10 9.56 31.65
N VAL A 335 -5.30 10.01 30.69
CA VAL A 335 -5.44 9.66 29.27
C VAL A 335 -4.19 8.93 28.79
N GLU A 336 -4.37 7.79 28.13
CA GLU A 336 -3.30 7.07 27.45
C GLU A 336 -3.38 7.35 25.95
N VAL A 337 -2.29 7.84 25.36
CA VAL A 337 -2.20 8.21 23.95
C VAL A 337 -1.31 7.21 23.24
N LYS A 338 -1.87 6.50 22.28
CA LYS A 338 -1.17 5.51 21.46
C LYS A 338 -1.14 5.96 20.01
N ALA A 339 -0.02 5.81 19.33
CA ALA A 339 0.05 6.01 17.90
C ALA A 339 0.88 4.93 17.22
N MET A 340 0.56 4.64 15.96
CA MET A 340 1.28 3.68 15.12
C MET A 340 1.19 4.15 13.67
N GLY A 341 2.26 3.99 12.90
CA GLY A 341 2.24 4.48 11.54
C GLY A 341 3.42 4.04 10.67
N LEU A 342 3.27 4.26 9.38
CA LEU A 342 4.28 4.03 8.36
C LEU A 342 4.59 5.34 7.62
N ILE A 343 5.87 5.57 7.32
CA ILE A 343 6.35 6.72 6.58
C ILE A 343 7.29 6.26 5.48
N GLY A 344 6.86 6.33 4.22
CA GLY A 344 7.74 6.20 3.05
C GLY A 344 8.38 7.55 2.74
N THR A 345 9.68 7.55 2.45
CA THR A 345 10.43 8.79 2.18
C THR A 345 10.54 9.11 0.69
N ASP A 346 10.65 8.10 -0.18
CA ASP A 346 10.76 8.27 -1.62
C ASP A 346 10.20 7.05 -2.39
N PRO A 347 9.03 7.15 -3.03
CA PRO A 347 8.10 8.28 -2.99
C PRO A 347 7.51 8.48 -1.58
N PHE A 348 7.13 9.72 -1.25
CA PHE A 348 6.52 10.02 0.04
C PHE A 348 5.19 9.27 0.20
N SER A 349 5.02 8.57 1.32
CA SER A 349 3.74 7.97 1.70
C SER A 349 3.59 7.96 3.22
N PHE A 350 2.37 8.09 3.71
CA PHE A 350 2.15 8.25 5.15
C PHE A 350 0.85 7.57 5.58
N VAL A 351 0.90 6.81 6.67
CA VAL A 351 -0.30 6.36 7.38
C VAL A 351 -0.04 6.41 8.88
N VAL A 352 -1.00 6.95 9.64
CA VAL A 352 -0.95 7.01 11.09
C VAL A 352 -2.32 6.68 11.67
N LEU A 353 -2.34 5.87 12.72
CA LEU A 353 -3.46 5.64 13.60
C LEU A 353 -3.11 6.26 14.95
N LEU A 354 -3.99 7.10 15.48
CA LEU A 354 -3.83 7.82 16.73
C LEU A 354 -5.02 7.55 17.63
N PHE A 355 -4.77 7.12 18.87
CA PHE A 355 -5.77 6.77 19.86
C PHE A 355 -5.52 7.48 21.18
N ALA A 356 -6.59 7.82 21.89
CA ALA A 356 -6.62 8.36 23.23
C ALA A 356 -7.63 7.57 24.06
N GLU A 357 -7.15 6.79 25.02
CA GLU A 357 -7.93 5.96 25.94
C GLU A 357 -8.09 6.66 27.29
N PHE A 358 -9.26 6.51 27.93
CA PHE A 358 -9.64 7.21 29.16
C PHE A 358 -9.63 6.27 30.36
N VAL A 359 -8.88 6.63 31.42
CA VAL A 359 -8.78 5.86 32.67
C VAL A 359 -9.10 6.78 33.86
N PRO A 360 -10.31 6.69 34.47
CA PRO A 360 -11.41 5.78 34.15
C PRO A 360 -12.20 6.20 32.89
N ALA A 361 -12.91 5.23 32.29
CA ALA A 361 -13.76 5.47 31.13
C ALA A 361 -14.88 6.49 31.41
N ILE A 362 -15.31 7.22 30.36
CA ILE A 362 -16.31 8.29 30.46
C ILE A 362 -17.71 7.67 30.37
N GLN A 363 -18.53 7.83 31.41
CA GLN A 363 -19.91 7.30 31.42
C GLN A 363 -20.82 8.10 30.46
N LEU A 364 -21.45 7.40 29.51
CA LEU A 364 -22.40 7.97 28.55
C LEU A 364 -23.86 7.82 28.99
N GLY A 365 -24.13 6.98 30.00
CA GLY A 365 -25.46 6.66 30.51
C GLY A 365 -25.94 5.27 30.06
N LEU A 366 -27.03 4.76 30.66
CA LEU A 366 -27.59 3.42 30.38
C LEU A 366 -26.57 2.25 30.48
N GLY A 367 -25.50 2.44 31.25
CA GLY A 367 -24.40 1.48 31.40
C GLY A 367 -23.35 1.50 30.29
N PHE A 368 -23.45 2.41 29.31
CA PHE A 368 -22.46 2.62 28.26
C PHE A 368 -21.32 3.55 28.72
N THR A 369 -20.10 3.22 28.31
CA THR A 369 -18.88 3.98 28.56
C THR A 369 -18.16 4.29 27.25
N LEU A 370 -17.58 5.48 27.15
CA LEU A 370 -16.59 5.82 26.13
C LEU A 370 -15.21 5.51 26.72
N ASN A 371 -14.58 4.45 26.20
CA ASN A 371 -13.28 3.98 26.66
C ASN A 371 -12.16 4.70 25.91
N GLY A 372 -12.36 5.01 24.63
CA GLY A 372 -11.33 5.67 23.82
C GLY A 372 -11.88 6.35 22.58
N VAL A 373 -11.14 7.34 22.10
CA VAL A 373 -11.35 8.04 20.83
C VAL A 373 -10.07 8.00 20.02
N GLY A 374 -10.17 7.95 18.71
CA GLY A 374 -9.02 7.97 17.85
C GLY A 374 -9.35 8.33 16.43
N GLY A 375 -8.37 8.15 15.56
CA GLY A 375 -8.55 8.34 14.14
C GLY A 375 -7.39 7.80 13.34
N LEU A 376 -7.65 7.69 12.05
CA LEU A 376 -6.73 7.25 11.02
C LEU A 376 -6.55 8.38 10.02
N LEU A 377 -5.31 8.61 9.58
CA LEU A 377 -4.96 9.47 8.47
C LEU A 377 -3.96 8.73 7.58
N ALA A 378 -4.30 8.60 6.30
CA ALA A 378 -3.42 8.08 5.27
C ALA A 378 -3.32 9.11 4.13
N VAL A 379 -2.10 9.35 3.66
CA VAL A 379 -1.76 10.31 2.60
C VAL A 379 -0.79 9.63 1.63
N GLU A 380 -1.07 9.73 0.33
CA GLU A 380 -0.41 8.94 -0.72
C GLU A 380 -0.50 7.42 -0.47
N ARG A 381 -1.53 6.99 0.26
CA ARG A 381 -1.86 5.60 0.57
C ARG A 381 -3.37 5.39 0.52
N ALA A 382 -3.78 4.24 0.00
CA ALA A 382 -5.18 3.82 -0.01
C ALA A 382 -5.36 2.54 0.79
N PRO A 383 -6.45 2.40 1.56
CA PRO A 383 -6.84 1.09 2.09
C PRO A 383 -7.14 0.14 0.93
N ASP A 384 -6.77 -1.12 1.09
CA ASP A 384 -7.08 -2.21 0.17
C ASP A 384 -8.31 -2.98 0.72
N PRO A 385 -9.48 -2.84 0.09
CA PRO A 385 -10.71 -3.52 0.50
C PRO A 385 -10.55 -5.03 0.59
N ASP A 386 -9.87 -5.65 -0.37
CA ASP A 386 -9.70 -7.11 -0.41
C ASP A 386 -8.77 -7.58 0.72
N ALA A 387 -7.70 -6.82 0.99
CA ALA A 387 -6.82 -7.10 2.12
C ALA A 387 -7.54 -6.95 3.47
N LEU A 388 -8.43 -5.95 3.61
CA LEU A 388 -9.23 -5.74 4.82
C LEU A 388 -10.30 -6.83 5.00
N ARG A 389 -10.99 -7.24 3.92
CA ARG A 389 -11.94 -8.36 3.93
C ARG A 389 -11.24 -9.67 4.29
N ALA A 390 -10.09 -9.96 3.68
CA ALA A 390 -9.28 -11.14 4.01
C ALA A 390 -8.80 -11.09 5.47
N GLY A 391 -8.40 -9.90 5.95
CA GLY A 391 -7.94 -9.67 7.32
C GLY A 391 -8.96 -9.95 8.42
N LEU A 392 -10.24 -10.17 8.09
CA LEU A 392 -11.27 -10.64 9.03
C LEU A 392 -10.96 -12.02 9.63
N SER A 393 -10.29 -12.92 8.91
CA SER A 393 -9.89 -14.22 9.50
C SER A 393 -8.81 -14.08 10.56
N ASP A 394 -7.97 -13.05 10.41
CA ASP A 394 -6.74 -12.89 11.18
C ASP A 394 -6.92 -11.89 12.34
N HIS A 395 -8.16 -11.46 12.60
CA HIS A 395 -8.50 -10.46 13.61
C HIS A 395 -7.74 -9.12 13.42
N THR A 396 -7.60 -8.70 12.16
CA THR A 396 -6.87 -7.48 11.78
C THR A 396 -7.45 -6.22 12.45
N ALA A 397 -8.78 -6.13 12.56
CA ALA A 397 -9.45 -5.01 13.21
C ALA A 397 -9.05 -4.86 14.68
N ASP A 398 -9.06 -5.96 15.44
CA ASP A 398 -8.68 -5.97 16.87
C ASP A 398 -7.20 -5.59 17.09
N ARG A 399 -6.32 -5.96 16.14
CA ARG A 399 -4.90 -5.62 16.16
C ARG A 399 -4.63 -4.14 15.85
N LEU A 400 -5.37 -3.55 14.91
CA LEU A 400 -5.17 -2.17 14.47
C LEU A 400 -5.90 -1.15 15.34
N LEU A 401 -7.12 -1.47 15.80
CA LEU A 401 -7.97 -0.56 16.56
C LEU A 401 -7.74 -0.74 18.07
N PHE A 402 -7.21 0.30 18.71
CA PHE A 402 -6.94 0.33 20.16
C PHE A 402 -6.13 -0.91 20.63
N PRO A 403 -4.89 -1.10 20.13
CA PRO A 403 -4.03 -2.19 20.58
C PRO A 403 -3.66 -2.03 22.06
N ALA A 404 -3.61 -3.16 22.77
CA ALA A 404 -3.27 -3.15 24.20
C ALA A 404 -1.83 -2.64 24.44
N ASP A 405 -0.86 -3.16 23.68
CA ASP A 405 0.55 -2.76 23.74
C ASP A 405 1.12 -2.67 22.30
N PRO A 406 1.10 -1.48 21.68
CA PRO A 406 1.61 -1.30 20.32
C PRO A 406 3.12 -1.46 20.23
N GLN A 407 3.88 -1.27 21.31
CA GLN A 407 5.33 -1.37 21.29
C GLN A 407 5.78 -2.84 21.28
N ALA A 408 5.10 -3.72 22.01
CA ALA A 408 5.40 -5.15 22.03
C ALA A 408 5.13 -5.84 20.69
N ASP A 409 4.14 -5.37 19.92
CA ASP A 409 3.74 -5.95 18.62
C ASP A 409 4.05 -5.03 17.43
N ALA A 410 5.02 -4.11 17.58
CA ALA A 410 5.33 -3.09 16.59
C ALA A 410 5.63 -3.67 15.20
N ALA A 411 6.37 -4.77 15.14
CA ALA A 411 6.77 -5.40 13.87
C ALA A 411 5.56 -5.92 13.08
N GLY A 412 4.66 -6.63 13.75
CA GLY A 412 3.51 -7.22 13.07
C GLY A 412 2.38 -6.22 12.83
N ILE A 413 2.25 -5.18 13.66
CA ILE A 413 1.44 -3.99 13.36
C ILE A 413 1.91 -3.33 12.05
N ALA A 414 3.22 -3.14 11.90
CA ALA A 414 3.79 -2.53 10.70
C ALA A 414 3.53 -3.37 9.45
N ASP A 415 3.68 -4.69 9.56
CA ASP A 415 3.41 -5.62 8.46
C ASP A 415 1.92 -5.60 8.08
N THR A 416 1.02 -5.58 9.07
CA THR A 416 -0.41 -5.43 8.84
C THR A 416 -0.75 -4.10 8.18
N LEU A 417 -0.20 -2.97 8.67
CA LEU A 417 -0.41 -1.65 8.06
C LEU A 417 0.10 -1.58 6.61
N SER A 418 1.24 -2.19 6.32
CA SER A 418 1.82 -2.23 4.97
C SER A 418 0.95 -3.07 4.02
N GLY A 419 0.40 -4.19 4.52
CA GLY A 419 -0.51 -5.05 3.76
C GLY A 419 -1.86 -4.41 3.45
N VAL A 420 -2.45 -3.68 4.41
CA VAL A 420 -3.79 -3.11 4.28
C VAL A 420 -3.81 -1.67 3.72
N PHE A 421 -2.73 -0.89 3.88
CA PHE A 421 -2.61 0.48 3.35
C PHE A 421 -1.47 0.57 2.35
N LYS A 422 -1.80 0.38 1.08
CA LYS A 422 -0.83 0.35 -0.02
C LYS A 422 -0.53 1.77 -0.54
N PRO A 423 0.73 2.07 -0.92
CA PRO A 423 1.09 3.32 -1.58
C PRO A 423 0.26 3.56 -2.85
N ARG A 424 -0.38 4.72 -2.94
CA ARG A 424 -1.15 5.15 -4.12
C ARG A 424 -1.14 6.66 -4.25
N ALA A 425 -0.57 7.13 -5.36
CA ALA A 425 -0.41 8.56 -5.61
C ALA A 425 -1.77 9.30 -5.63
N GLY A 426 -1.87 10.42 -4.91
CA GLY A 426 -3.07 11.25 -4.78
C GLY A 426 -4.19 10.66 -3.91
N ALA A 427 -3.98 9.48 -3.30
CA ALA A 427 -4.97 8.87 -2.42
C ALA A 427 -4.89 9.46 -1.01
N VAL A 428 -6.04 9.71 -0.41
CA VAL A 428 -6.16 10.15 0.98
C VAL A 428 -7.24 9.32 1.65
N ALA A 429 -6.98 8.83 2.87
CA ALA A 429 -7.99 8.21 3.71
C ALA A 429 -8.00 8.87 5.09
N VAL A 430 -9.18 9.18 5.60
CA VAL A 430 -9.34 9.80 6.93
C VAL A 430 -10.54 9.20 7.62
N GLY A 431 -10.40 8.85 8.89
CA GLY A 431 -11.49 8.20 9.60
C GLY A 431 -11.43 8.30 11.11
N PRO A 432 -12.52 8.69 11.80
CA PRO A 432 -12.57 8.56 13.26
C PRO A 432 -12.64 7.09 13.70
N ALA A 433 -12.14 6.84 14.90
CA ALA A 433 -12.25 5.57 15.60
C ALA A 433 -12.78 5.78 17.04
N LEU A 434 -13.54 4.83 17.55
CA LEU A 434 -14.14 4.86 18.88
C LEU A 434 -14.02 3.50 19.55
N GLU A 435 -13.78 3.51 20.86
CA GLU A 435 -13.91 2.34 21.72
C GLU A 435 -15.02 2.58 22.75
N LEU A 436 -16.03 1.72 22.71
CA LEU A 436 -17.23 1.78 23.54
C LEU A 436 -17.31 0.54 24.43
N GLY A 437 -17.63 0.74 25.70
CA GLY A 437 -17.96 -0.33 26.66
C GLY A 437 -19.43 -0.33 27.02
N TRP A 438 -19.95 -1.48 27.43
CA TRP A 438 -21.29 -1.61 28.00
C TRP A 438 -21.30 -2.60 29.17
N GLY A 439 -22.00 -2.22 30.26
CA GLY A 439 -22.14 -3.03 31.47
C GLY A 439 -21.46 -2.49 32.71
N ALA A 440 -21.20 -1.17 32.80
CA ALA A 440 -20.56 -0.56 33.96
C ALA A 440 -21.20 -1.00 35.30
N PRO A 441 -20.41 -1.33 36.36
CA PRO A 441 -18.98 -1.03 36.53
C PRO A 441 -18.00 -2.04 35.92
N THR A 442 -18.46 -3.22 35.46
CA THR A 442 -17.61 -4.24 34.83
C THR A 442 -18.12 -4.47 33.41
N SER A 443 -17.51 -3.83 32.42
CA SER A 443 -17.93 -3.95 31.02
C SER A 443 -17.90 -5.41 30.57
N TYR A 444 -19.07 -5.94 30.21
CA TYR A 444 -19.21 -7.27 29.63
C TYR A 444 -19.25 -7.22 28.10
N ALA A 445 -19.47 -6.06 27.50
CA ALA A 445 -19.35 -5.87 26.06
C ALA A 445 -18.43 -4.70 25.73
N THR A 446 -17.56 -4.88 24.73
CA THR A 446 -16.65 -3.86 24.20
C THR A 446 -16.76 -3.86 22.69
N ALA A 447 -16.89 -2.68 22.09
CA ALA A 447 -16.92 -2.49 20.65
C ALA A 447 -15.86 -1.45 20.26
N LYS A 448 -14.97 -1.84 19.34
CA LYS A 448 -14.00 -0.98 18.67
C LYS A 448 -14.50 -0.75 17.25
N VAL A 449 -14.64 0.50 16.82
CA VAL A 449 -15.19 0.83 15.50
C VAL A 449 -14.40 1.99 14.88
N ALA A 450 -14.04 1.87 13.61
CA ALA A 450 -13.49 2.93 12.80
C ALA A 450 -14.30 3.10 11.51
N VAL A 451 -14.56 4.36 11.15
CA VAL A 451 -15.24 4.73 9.91
C VAL A 451 -14.26 5.53 9.08
N ILE A 452 -13.88 5.05 7.90
CA ILE A 452 -12.80 5.60 7.08
C ILE A 452 -13.39 6.09 5.76
N LEU A 453 -13.24 7.38 5.48
CA LEU A 453 -13.54 7.98 4.19
C LEU A 453 -12.29 7.94 3.30
N THR A 454 -12.43 7.49 2.07
CA THR A 454 -11.35 7.43 1.07
C THR A 454 -11.60 8.42 -0.07
N LEU A 455 -10.51 8.92 -0.67
CA LEU A 455 -10.48 9.81 -1.82
C LEU A 455 -9.33 9.37 -2.77
N PRO A 456 -9.37 9.67 -4.08
CA PRO A 456 -10.32 10.51 -4.81
C PRO A 456 -11.67 9.85 -5.17
N ALA A 457 -11.75 8.52 -5.19
CA ALA A 457 -13.03 7.82 -5.34
C ALA A 457 -13.68 7.73 -3.96
N PRO A 458 -14.80 8.46 -3.71
CA PRO A 458 -15.39 8.53 -2.39
C PRO A 458 -16.01 7.18 -2.01
N ALA A 459 -15.40 6.51 -1.04
CA ALA A 459 -15.98 5.33 -0.40
C ALA A 459 -15.87 5.45 1.13
N VAL A 460 -16.82 4.86 1.84
CA VAL A 460 -16.83 4.77 3.30
C VAL A 460 -16.58 3.33 3.70
N LEU A 461 -15.45 3.07 4.36
CA LEU A 461 -15.12 1.77 4.93
C LEU A 461 -15.42 1.77 6.42
N LEU A 462 -15.97 0.66 6.91
CA LEU A 462 -16.22 0.37 8.31
C LEU A 462 -15.29 -0.77 8.73
N LEU A 463 -14.49 -0.57 9.77
CA LEU A 463 -13.68 -1.62 10.39
C LEU A 463 -14.06 -1.70 11.87
N GLY A 464 -14.32 -2.88 12.39
CA GLY A 464 -14.68 -3.02 13.79
C GLY A 464 -14.36 -4.37 14.39
N ALA A 465 -14.29 -4.40 15.71
CA ALA A 465 -14.15 -5.60 16.52
C ALA A 465 -15.10 -5.51 17.72
N VAL A 466 -15.87 -6.56 17.96
CA VAL A 466 -16.85 -6.63 19.05
C VAL A 466 -16.55 -7.85 19.90
N ARG A 467 -16.44 -7.63 21.21
CA ARG A 467 -16.25 -8.68 22.20
C ARG A 467 -17.32 -8.64 23.27
N VAL A 468 -17.95 -9.78 23.56
CA VAL A 468 -18.96 -9.94 24.61
C VAL A 468 -18.57 -11.09 25.54
N THR A 469 -18.29 -10.77 26.80
CA THR A 469 -17.88 -11.69 27.85
C THR A 469 -18.88 -11.70 29.02
N LEU A 470 -19.64 -12.78 29.15
CA LEU A 470 -20.68 -12.93 30.18
C LEU A 470 -20.36 -14.07 31.14
N PRO A 471 -20.65 -13.96 32.45
CA PRO A 471 -21.17 -12.77 33.13
C PRO A 471 -20.08 -11.74 33.46
N THR A 472 -18.81 -12.15 33.53
CA THR A 472 -17.67 -11.24 33.74
C THR A 472 -16.46 -11.66 32.90
N PRO A 473 -15.59 -10.71 32.48
CA PRO A 473 -14.38 -11.01 31.73
C PRO A 473 -13.38 -11.94 32.44
N LYS A 474 -13.42 -12.02 33.78
CA LYS A 474 -12.49 -12.85 34.57
C LYS A 474 -12.86 -14.33 34.57
N THR A 475 -14.15 -14.63 34.43
CA THR A 475 -14.70 -16.00 34.40
C THR A 475 -15.80 -16.09 33.35
N PRO A 476 -15.46 -15.97 32.05
CA PRO A 476 -16.47 -15.94 31.00
C PRO A 476 -17.06 -17.35 30.79
N VAL A 477 -18.38 -17.44 30.87
CA VAL A 477 -19.16 -18.59 30.40
C VAL A 477 -19.44 -18.43 28.90
N VAL A 478 -19.67 -17.20 28.46
CA VAL A 478 -19.83 -16.84 27.05
C VAL A 478 -18.73 -15.82 26.71
N ASP A 479 -17.94 -16.08 25.68
CA ASP A 479 -16.93 -15.17 25.13
C ASP A 479 -17.16 -15.11 23.61
N LEU A 480 -17.92 -14.12 23.13
CA LEU A 480 -18.15 -13.90 21.71
C LEU A 480 -17.15 -12.87 21.22
N ASN A 481 -16.46 -13.17 20.14
CA ASN A 481 -15.54 -12.26 19.46
C ASN A 481 -15.87 -12.24 17.97
N ALA A 482 -16.13 -11.05 17.45
CA ALA A 482 -16.52 -10.83 16.08
C ALA A 482 -15.73 -9.68 15.47
N ASP A 483 -15.18 -9.89 14.27
CA ASP A 483 -14.67 -8.80 13.44
C ASP A 483 -15.72 -8.37 12.44
N VAL A 484 -15.77 -7.07 12.17
CA VAL A 484 -16.73 -6.41 11.29
C VAL A 484 -15.96 -5.66 10.21
N TYR A 485 -16.33 -5.90 8.96
CA TYR A 485 -15.94 -5.11 7.81
C TYR A 485 -17.21 -4.56 7.17
N GLY A 486 -17.16 -3.34 6.68
CA GLY A 486 -18.19 -2.83 5.79
C GLY A 486 -17.62 -1.83 4.81
N GLU A 487 -18.33 -1.62 3.73
CA GLU A 487 -17.99 -0.65 2.70
C GLU A 487 -19.25 -0.10 2.05
N ILE A 488 -19.18 1.17 1.67
CA ILE A 488 -20.23 1.89 0.98
C ILE A 488 -19.54 2.68 -0.12
N ASP A 489 -19.86 2.37 -1.37
CA ASP A 489 -19.36 3.09 -2.54
C ASP A 489 -20.52 3.53 -3.44
N GLU A 490 -20.26 3.75 -4.72
CA GLU A 490 -21.26 4.19 -5.68
C GLU A 490 -22.19 3.06 -6.14
N ASP A 491 -21.82 1.79 -5.94
CA ASP A 491 -22.52 0.62 -6.47
C ASP A 491 -23.24 -0.20 -5.39
N HIS A 492 -22.67 -0.29 -4.17
CA HIS A 492 -23.25 -1.13 -3.12
C HIS A 492 -22.87 -0.74 -1.67
N LEU A 493 -23.64 -1.30 -0.74
CA LEU A 493 -23.33 -1.44 0.68
C LEU A 493 -23.04 -2.92 0.95
N LEU A 494 -21.85 -3.22 1.42
CA LEU A 494 -21.47 -4.54 1.90
C LEU A 494 -21.13 -4.47 3.39
N VAL A 495 -21.63 -5.43 4.18
CA VAL A 495 -21.23 -5.63 5.57
C VAL A 495 -20.94 -7.11 5.77
N LEU A 496 -19.76 -7.42 6.29
CA LEU A 496 -19.31 -8.75 6.65
C LEU A 496 -19.00 -8.80 8.14
N VAL A 497 -19.48 -9.83 8.81
CA VAL A 497 -19.20 -10.09 10.23
C VAL A 497 -18.68 -11.50 10.36
N ARG A 498 -17.54 -11.67 11.02
CA ARG A 498 -16.90 -12.97 11.22
C ARG A 498 -16.80 -13.29 12.69
N LEU A 499 -17.46 -14.37 13.11
CA LEU A 499 -17.31 -14.94 14.45
C LEU A 499 -16.08 -15.84 14.48
N GLY A 500 -15.09 -15.45 15.28
CA GLY A 500 -13.83 -16.18 15.48
C GLY A 500 -13.47 -16.21 16.96
N ARG A 501 -12.67 -17.19 17.39
CA ARG A 501 -12.26 -17.36 18.81
C ARG A 501 -13.43 -17.33 19.82
N SER A 502 -14.65 -17.62 19.38
CA SER A 502 -15.85 -17.49 20.21
C SER A 502 -16.16 -18.78 20.96
N ARG A 503 -16.61 -18.66 22.20
CA ARG A 503 -16.93 -19.79 23.08
C ARG A 503 -18.27 -19.59 23.80
N PHE A 504 -19.03 -20.66 23.92
CA PHE A 504 -20.28 -20.72 24.68
C PHE A 504 -20.26 -21.96 25.57
N ALA A 505 -20.23 -21.76 26.89
CA ALA A 505 -20.22 -22.84 27.90
C ALA A 505 -19.13 -23.91 27.64
N GLY A 506 -17.97 -23.50 27.11
CA GLY A 506 -16.86 -24.39 26.74
C GLY A 506 -16.86 -24.88 25.29
N PHE A 507 -17.96 -24.73 24.55
CA PHE A 507 -18.08 -25.10 23.13
C PHE A 507 -17.58 -24.00 22.22
N THR A 508 -16.96 -24.37 21.10
CA THR A 508 -16.46 -23.40 20.11
C THR A 508 -17.59 -22.98 19.19
N LEU A 509 -17.76 -21.67 18.99
CA LEU A 509 -18.70 -21.07 18.04
C LEU A 509 -17.90 -20.37 16.92
N SER A 510 -18.31 -20.58 15.68
CA SER A 510 -17.74 -19.86 14.52
C SER A 510 -18.77 -19.71 13.41
N GLY A 511 -18.48 -18.82 12.46
CA GLY A 511 -19.26 -18.65 11.24
C GLY A 511 -19.29 -17.19 10.80
N ASP A 512 -19.87 -16.96 9.63
CA ASP A 512 -19.86 -15.64 9.00
C ASP A 512 -21.29 -15.14 8.79
N LEU A 513 -21.48 -13.82 8.89
CA LEU A 513 -22.70 -13.12 8.54
C LEU A 513 -22.38 -12.06 7.47
N GLY A 514 -23.32 -11.81 6.58
CA GLY A 514 -23.14 -10.95 5.42
C GLY A 514 -24.43 -10.21 5.09
N LEU A 515 -24.30 -8.96 4.67
CA LEU A 515 -25.35 -8.12 4.11
C LEU A 515 -24.80 -7.43 2.87
N LEU A 516 -25.52 -7.55 1.77
CA LEU A 516 -25.25 -6.87 0.51
C LEU A 516 -26.52 -6.15 0.06
N ILE A 517 -26.40 -4.86 -0.21
CA ILE A 517 -27.40 -4.04 -0.88
C ILE A 517 -26.73 -3.39 -2.07
N SER A 518 -27.04 -3.84 -3.28
CA SER A 518 -26.48 -3.31 -4.52
C SER A 518 -27.52 -2.44 -5.23
N TRP A 519 -27.10 -1.25 -5.67
CA TRP A 519 -27.90 -0.29 -6.42
C TRP A 519 -27.23 0.19 -7.71
N GLY A 520 -26.01 -0.30 -8.01
CA GLY A 520 -25.30 -0.07 -9.27
C GLY A 520 -25.88 -0.85 -10.45
N ALA A 521 -25.02 -1.32 -11.36
CA ALA A 521 -25.43 -1.99 -12.59
C ALA A 521 -26.25 -3.28 -12.37
N GLU A 522 -25.99 -4.00 -11.28
CA GLU A 522 -26.73 -5.21 -10.89
C GLU A 522 -27.42 -4.99 -9.54
N PRO A 523 -28.64 -4.44 -9.51
CA PRO A 523 -29.34 -4.16 -8.25
C PRO A 523 -29.76 -5.45 -7.57
N GLY A 524 -29.50 -5.54 -6.26
CA GLY A 524 -29.68 -6.78 -5.52
C GLY A 524 -29.74 -6.57 -4.01
N PHE A 525 -30.36 -7.52 -3.32
CA PHE A 525 -30.37 -7.56 -1.87
C PHE A 525 -30.11 -8.99 -1.41
N ALA A 526 -29.18 -9.15 -0.48
CA ALA A 526 -28.91 -10.41 0.18
C ALA A 526 -28.50 -10.18 1.63
N ILE A 527 -29.10 -10.92 2.55
CA ILE A 527 -28.63 -11.06 3.93
C ILE A 527 -28.44 -12.54 4.23
N SER A 528 -27.32 -12.90 4.82
CA SER A 528 -26.98 -14.29 5.13
C SER A 528 -26.30 -14.40 6.48
N ALA A 529 -26.61 -15.46 7.21
CA ALA A 529 -25.87 -15.95 8.36
C ALA A 529 -25.53 -17.40 8.08
N GLY A 530 -24.26 -17.71 7.90
CA GLY A 530 -23.79 -19.05 7.55
C GLY A 530 -23.76 -19.37 6.04
N GLY A 531 -23.99 -18.41 5.15
CA GLY A 531 -23.95 -18.62 3.69
C GLY A 531 -25.30 -19.02 3.07
N PHE A 532 -25.26 -19.56 1.85
CA PHE A 532 -26.43 -19.79 1.00
C PHE A 532 -26.72 -21.28 0.79
N HIS A 533 -27.85 -21.60 0.16
CA HIS A 533 -28.16 -22.98 -0.24
C HIS A 533 -27.11 -23.52 -1.25
N PRO A 534 -26.67 -24.79 -1.17
CA PRO A 534 -25.61 -25.33 -2.05
C PRO A 534 -25.88 -25.20 -3.55
N ALA A 535 -27.14 -25.29 -3.96
CA ALA A 535 -27.57 -25.14 -5.36
C ALA A 535 -27.84 -23.67 -5.78
N TYR A 536 -27.73 -22.70 -4.86
CA TYR A 536 -27.99 -21.29 -5.14
C TYR A 536 -26.69 -20.58 -5.57
N HIS A 537 -26.78 -19.74 -6.59
CA HIS A 537 -25.65 -18.92 -7.03
C HIS A 537 -25.60 -17.63 -6.18
N ALA A 538 -24.76 -17.64 -5.15
CA ALA A 538 -24.58 -16.51 -4.25
C ALA A 538 -23.93 -15.31 -4.97
N PRO A 539 -24.23 -14.06 -4.56
CA PRO A 539 -23.48 -12.88 -4.99
C PRO A 539 -21.99 -13.06 -4.72
N ALA A 540 -21.14 -12.55 -5.62
CA ALA A 540 -19.70 -12.78 -5.58
C ALA A 540 -19.06 -12.30 -4.26
N GLU A 541 -19.55 -11.17 -3.71
CA GLU A 541 -19.10 -10.53 -2.48
C GLU A 541 -19.40 -11.37 -1.24
N LEU A 542 -20.45 -12.21 -1.29
CA LEU A 542 -20.90 -13.08 -0.21
C LEU A 542 -20.62 -14.57 -0.50
N ALA A 543 -19.84 -14.87 -1.54
CA ALA A 543 -19.45 -16.22 -1.87
C ALA A 543 -18.47 -16.78 -0.82
N GLY A 544 -18.56 -18.08 -0.53
CA GLY A 544 -17.62 -18.77 0.36
C GLY A 544 -17.79 -18.48 1.86
N MET A 545 -18.91 -17.87 2.28
CA MET A 545 -19.24 -17.70 3.70
C MET A 545 -19.24 -19.02 4.47
N ARG A 546 -18.65 -19.02 5.67
CA ARG A 546 -18.63 -20.21 6.54
C ARG A 546 -19.94 -20.35 7.30
N ARG A 547 -20.45 -21.58 7.34
CA ARG A 547 -21.63 -21.99 8.12
C ARG A 547 -21.48 -21.59 9.58
N LEU A 548 -22.59 -21.24 10.24
CA LEU A 548 -22.60 -21.08 11.69
C LEU A 548 -22.43 -22.45 12.32
N SER A 549 -21.34 -22.68 13.04
CA SER A 549 -20.97 -23.99 13.57
C SER A 549 -20.78 -23.96 15.08
N VAL A 550 -21.26 -25.01 15.75
CA VAL A 550 -20.95 -25.32 17.15
C VAL A 550 -20.31 -26.70 17.22
N ASP A 551 -19.16 -26.78 17.88
CA ASP A 551 -18.47 -28.05 18.14
C ASP A 551 -18.57 -28.42 19.63
N LEU A 552 -19.25 -29.53 19.90
CA LEU A 552 -19.42 -30.15 21.19
C LEU A 552 -18.64 -31.47 21.21
N SER A 553 -17.33 -31.38 21.43
CA SER A 553 -16.46 -32.55 21.59
C SER A 553 -15.92 -32.64 23.03
N PRO A 554 -16.70 -33.16 24.00
CA PRO A 554 -16.17 -33.49 25.32
C PRO A 554 -15.02 -34.50 25.22
N PRO A 555 -14.03 -34.46 26.13
CA PRO A 555 -12.90 -35.37 26.07
C PRO A 555 -13.35 -36.82 26.35
N ALA A 556 -13.39 -37.62 25.28
CA ALA A 556 -13.22 -39.09 25.20
C ALA A 556 -14.40 -39.99 24.77
N LEU A 557 -15.67 -39.54 24.72
CA LEU A 557 -16.81 -40.47 24.49
C LEU A 557 -17.84 -40.01 23.44
N LEU A 558 -17.97 -38.71 23.21
CA LEU A 558 -19.00 -38.13 22.35
C LEU A 558 -18.40 -36.96 21.58
N SER A 559 -18.68 -36.87 20.29
CA SER A 559 -18.41 -35.70 19.46
C SER A 559 -19.69 -35.34 18.72
N LEU A 560 -20.15 -34.10 18.89
CA LEU A 560 -21.32 -33.56 18.21
C LEU A 560 -20.91 -32.25 17.54
N ARG A 561 -21.03 -32.19 16.21
CA ARG A 561 -20.83 -30.99 15.41
C ARG A 561 -22.15 -30.61 14.78
N ALA A 562 -22.56 -29.35 14.94
CA ALA A 562 -23.75 -28.82 14.30
C ALA A 562 -23.40 -27.57 13.50
N GLU A 563 -23.90 -27.49 12.27
CA GLU A 563 -23.75 -26.39 11.35
C GLU A 563 -25.14 -25.92 10.88
N ALA A 564 -25.31 -24.62 10.68
CA ALA A 564 -26.55 -24.05 10.15
C ALA A 564 -26.30 -22.83 9.28
N TYR A 565 -27.27 -22.52 8.42
CA TYR A 565 -27.33 -21.28 7.69
C TYR A 565 -28.77 -20.78 7.50
N LEU A 566 -28.88 -19.48 7.28
CA LEU A 566 -30.09 -18.76 6.91
C LEU A 566 -29.69 -17.66 5.93
N ALA A 567 -30.34 -17.59 4.77
CA ALA A 567 -30.17 -16.52 3.83
C ALA A 567 -31.52 -16.04 3.30
N LEU A 568 -31.61 -14.73 3.07
CA LEU A 568 -32.76 -14.06 2.49
C LEU A 568 -32.26 -13.17 1.36
N THR A 569 -32.84 -13.33 0.19
CA THR A 569 -32.56 -12.54 -1.01
C THR A 569 -33.87 -11.94 -1.53
N THR A 570 -33.78 -11.09 -2.55
CA THR A 570 -34.96 -10.52 -3.22
C THR A 570 -35.91 -11.61 -3.75
N ASN A 571 -35.38 -12.77 -4.15
CA ASN A 571 -36.14 -13.83 -4.83
C ASN A 571 -36.30 -15.13 -4.00
N ALA A 572 -35.59 -15.29 -2.88
CA ALA A 572 -35.63 -16.53 -2.12
C ALA A 572 -35.38 -16.37 -0.61
N VAL A 573 -35.87 -17.35 0.15
CA VAL A 573 -35.45 -17.66 1.52
C VAL A 573 -34.82 -19.04 1.53
N MET A 574 -33.68 -19.15 2.19
CA MET A 574 -32.89 -20.37 2.25
C MET A 574 -32.51 -20.63 3.69
N PHE A 575 -32.59 -21.87 4.13
CA PHE A 575 -32.09 -22.27 5.43
C PHE A 575 -31.76 -23.74 5.44
N GLY A 576 -30.77 -24.11 6.23
CA GLY A 576 -30.38 -25.50 6.35
C GLY A 576 -29.53 -25.76 7.58
N CYS A 577 -29.38 -27.03 7.92
CA CYS A 577 -28.54 -27.48 9.00
C CYS A 577 -27.88 -28.82 8.67
N ARG A 578 -26.73 -29.07 9.31
CA ARG A 578 -26.02 -30.34 9.28
C ARG A 578 -25.59 -30.67 10.70
N ALA A 579 -25.97 -31.82 11.21
CA ALA A 579 -25.53 -32.33 12.50
C ALA A 579 -24.82 -33.66 12.30
N GLU A 580 -23.66 -33.81 12.93
CA GLU A 580 -22.87 -35.03 12.96
C GLU A 580 -22.67 -35.43 14.41
N LEU A 581 -22.92 -36.70 14.71
CA LEU A 581 -22.80 -37.28 16.04
C LEU A 581 -21.93 -38.53 15.94
N ARG A 582 -20.86 -38.59 16.74
CA ARG A 582 -20.06 -39.79 16.93
C ARG A 582 -19.98 -40.14 18.40
N ALA A 583 -20.30 -41.38 18.73
CA ALA A 583 -20.20 -41.93 20.07
C ALA A 583 -19.42 -43.24 20.04
N GLU A 584 -18.45 -43.41 20.94
CA GLU A 584 -17.65 -44.64 21.02
C GLU A 584 -17.47 -45.08 22.46
N VAL A 585 -17.78 -46.35 22.75
CA VAL A 585 -17.66 -46.97 24.07
C VAL A 585 -17.08 -48.37 23.94
N ALA A 586 -15.91 -48.60 24.54
CA ALA A 586 -15.27 -49.91 24.63
C ALA A 586 -15.10 -50.64 23.27
N GLY A 587 -14.70 -49.90 22.22
CA GLY A 587 -14.47 -50.44 20.88
C GLY A 587 -15.73 -50.67 20.04
N VAL A 588 -16.91 -50.32 20.55
CA VAL A 588 -18.17 -50.25 19.79
C VAL A 588 -18.58 -48.80 19.68
N GLY A 589 -18.89 -48.33 18.48
CA GLY A 589 -19.32 -46.95 18.25
C GLY A 589 -20.53 -46.85 17.33
N ALA A 590 -21.10 -45.67 17.29
CA ALA A 590 -22.08 -45.28 16.29
C ALA A 590 -21.73 -43.87 15.79
N GLU A 591 -21.81 -43.69 14.49
CA GLU A 591 -21.70 -42.40 13.82
C GLU A 591 -23.01 -42.14 13.09
N GLY A 592 -23.54 -40.93 13.20
CA GLY A 592 -24.74 -40.56 12.46
C GLY A 592 -24.66 -39.12 12.02
N HIS A 593 -25.24 -38.86 10.85
CA HIS A 593 -25.38 -37.52 10.30
C HIS A 593 -26.83 -37.24 9.96
N LEU A 594 -27.21 -35.98 10.05
CA LEU A 594 -28.49 -35.44 9.62
C LEU A 594 -28.20 -34.12 8.91
N SER A 595 -28.64 -33.98 7.68
CA SER A 595 -28.56 -32.74 6.92
C SER A 595 -29.93 -32.40 6.34
N PHE A 596 -30.24 -31.12 6.35
CA PHE A 596 -31.49 -30.56 5.87
C PHE A 596 -31.18 -29.25 5.15
N ASP A 597 -31.64 -29.10 3.93
CA ASP A 597 -31.47 -27.90 3.11
C ASP A 597 -32.83 -27.52 2.53
N ALA A 598 -33.25 -26.27 2.71
CA ALA A 598 -34.50 -25.74 2.19
C ALA A 598 -34.24 -24.48 1.36
N LEU A 599 -34.87 -24.42 0.19
CA LEU A 599 -34.89 -23.28 -0.73
C LEU A 599 -36.34 -22.95 -1.05
N LEU A 600 -36.78 -21.75 -0.67
CA LEU A 600 -38.12 -21.21 -0.96
C LEU A 600 -37.96 -20.04 -1.93
N MET A 601 -38.57 -20.10 -3.10
CA MET A 601 -38.61 -19.04 -4.10
C MET A 601 -39.94 -18.28 -4.01
N TRP A 602 -39.90 -16.96 -4.21
CA TRP A 602 -41.10 -16.11 -4.05
C TRP A 602 -41.99 -16.06 -5.29
N ASP A 603 -41.40 -15.95 -6.49
CA ASP A 603 -42.12 -15.79 -7.75
C ASP A 603 -41.40 -16.53 -8.91
N PRO A 604 -42.01 -17.57 -9.51
CA PRO A 604 -43.21 -18.24 -9.00
C PRO A 604 -42.95 -18.84 -7.61
N PHE A 605 -43.97 -18.84 -6.74
CA PHE A 605 -43.83 -19.44 -5.42
C PHE A 605 -43.48 -20.92 -5.57
N GLY A 606 -42.36 -21.33 -4.98
CA GLY A 606 -41.72 -22.62 -5.18
C GLY A 606 -40.98 -23.02 -3.91
N PHE A 607 -40.90 -24.30 -3.59
CA PHE A 607 -39.94 -24.75 -2.59
C PHE A 607 -39.31 -26.08 -2.96
N ALA A 608 -38.06 -26.27 -2.55
CA ALA A 608 -37.31 -27.51 -2.60
C ALA A 608 -36.67 -27.77 -1.24
N ILE A 609 -36.79 -28.99 -0.75
CA ILE A 609 -36.25 -29.45 0.52
C ILE A 609 -35.50 -30.74 0.29
N ASP A 610 -34.22 -30.76 0.63
CA ASP A 610 -33.38 -31.95 0.63
C ASP A 610 -33.13 -32.37 2.09
N LEU A 611 -33.35 -33.65 2.40
CA LEU A 611 -33.06 -34.26 3.69
C LEU A 611 -32.16 -35.46 3.47
N ARG A 612 -31.01 -35.49 4.15
CA ARG A 612 -30.18 -36.70 4.21
C ARG A 612 -29.94 -37.09 5.66
N ALA A 613 -30.05 -38.37 5.96
CA ALA A 613 -29.80 -38.88 7.29
C ALA A 613 -29.16 -40.25 7.20
N GLY A 614 -28.16 -40.51 8.04
CA GLY A 614 -27.49 -41.80 8.06
C GLY A 614 -27.04 -42.18 9.46
N VAL A 615 -26.95 -43.49 9.69
CA VAL A 615 -26.37 -44.06 10.92
C VAL A 615 -25.52 -45.26 10.55
N SER A 616 -24.26 -45.25 10.99
CA SER A 616 -23.26 -46.30 10.83
C SER A 616 -22.82 -46.83 12.18
N LEU A 617 -22.81 -48.16 12.32
CA LEU A 617 -22.31 -48.85 13.50
C LEU A 617 -20.84 -49.23 13.30
N LEU A 618 -20.01 -48.88 14.27
CA LEU A 618 -18.56 -49.05 14.26
C LEU A 618 -18.14 -50.17 15.23
N PHE A 619 -17.18 -51.00 14.83
CA PHE A 619 -16.49 -51.96 15.68
C PHE A 619 -14.98 -51.86 15.46
N ALA A 620 -14.22 -51.65 16.53
CA ALA A 620 -12.77 -51.41 16.48
C ALA A 620 -12.33 -50.29 15.51
N GLY A 621 -13.19 -49.28 15.31
CA GLY A 621 -12.95 -48.14 14.42
C GLY A 621 -13.40 -48.33 12.97
N GLU A 622 -13.87 -49.52 12.58
CA GLU A 622 -14.38 -49.80 11.24
C GLU A 622 -15.90 -49.96 11.21
N SER A 623 -16.57 -49.45 10.17
CA SER A 623 -18.02 -49.61 9.99
C SER A 623 -18.37 -51.05 9.62
N PHE A 624 -19.36 -51.64 10.31
CA PHE A 624 -19.84 -53.00 10.02
C PHE A 624 -21.31 -53.09 9.57
N ALA A 625 -22.07 -52.01 9.72
CA ALA A 625 -23.42 -51.86 9.17
C ALA A 625 -23.80 -50.37 9.15
N GLY A 626 -24.38 -49.90 8.05
CA GLY A 626 -24.85 -48.52 7.90
C GLY A 626 -26.19 -48.44 7.19
N VAL A 627 -26.99 -47.43 7.49
CA VAL A 627 -28.19 -47.08 6.74
C VAL A 627 -28.09 -45.62 6.35
N GLU A 628 -28.26 -45.32 5.06
CA GLU A 628 -28.33 -43.97 4.50
C GLU A 628 -29.73 -43.72 3.95
N LEU A 629 -30.25 -42.52 4.15
CA LEU A 629 -31.53 -42.06 3.62
C LEU A 629 -31.32 -40.71 2.94
N SER A 630 -31.72 -40.60 1.67
CA SER A 630 -31.76 -39.34 0.91
C SER A 630 -33.18 -39.10 0.43
N LEU A 631 -33.79 -37.97 0.80
CA LEU A 631 -35.13 -37.57 0.42
C LEU A 631 -35.11 -36.16 -0.18
N HIS A 632 -35.84 -35.98 -1.27
CA HIS A 632 -36.09 -34.70 -1.91
C HIS A 632 -37.61 -34.44 -1.95
N LEU A 633 -38.02 -33.26 -1.53
CA LEU A 633 -39.40 -32.80 -1.54
C LEU A 633 -39.49 -31.45 -2.24
N SER A 634 -40.31 -31.33 -3.28
CA SER A 634 -40.60 -30.07 -3.95
C SER A 634 -42.10 -29.76 -4.03
N GLY A 635 -42.44 -28.48 -4.15
CA GLY A 635 -43.81 -27.95 -4.27
C GLY A 635 -43.80 -26.51 -4.79
N PRO A 636 -44.91 -25.76 -4.77
CA PRO A 636 -46.12 -25.86 -3.93
C PRO A 636 -47.29 -26.69 -4.49
N ALA A 637 -47.33 -26.92 -5.81
CA ALA A 637 -48.21 -27.87 -6.49
C ALA A 637 -47.70 -28.05 -7.94
N PRO A 638 -47.62 -29.29 -8.47
CA PRO A 638 -47.79 -30.54 -7.74
C PRO A 638 -46.63 -30.73 -6.74
N TRP A 639 -46.94 -31.27 -5.57
CA TRP A 639 -45.95 -31.72 -4.60
C TRP A 639 -45.29 -32.99 -5.14
N ILE A 640 -43.96 -33.07 -5.08
CA ILE A 640 -43.18 -34.22 -5.54
C ILE A 640 -42.23 -34.65 -4.42
N ALA A 641 -42.40 -35.86 -3.90
CA ALA A 641 -41.45 -36.47 -2.95
C ALA A 641 -40.78 -37.69 -3.58
N HIS A 642 -39.45 -37.74 -3.58
CA HIS A 642 -38.68 -38.91 -4.03
C HIS A 642 -37.41 -39.07 -3.20
N GLY A 643 -36.80 -40.25 -3.25
CA GLY A 643 -35.58 -40.52 -2.51
C GLY A 643 -35.14 -41.97 -2.58
N THR A 644 -34.06 -42.29 -1.86
CA THR A 644 -33.45 -43.61 -1.81
C THR A 644 -33.03 -43.90 -0.38
N ALA A 645 -33.26 -45.13 0.08
CA ALA A 645 -32.67 -45.64 1.32
C ALA A 645 -31.67 -46.74 0.98
N THR A 646 -30.44 -46.65 1.46
CA THR A 646 -29.36 -47.59 1.16
C THR A 646 -28.93 -48.30 2.44
N LEU A 647 -28.86 -49.63 2.41
CA LEU A 647 -28.28 -50.45 3.48
C LEU A 647 -26.86 -50.85 3.09
N GLU A 648 -25.87 -50.37 3.85
CA GLU A 648 -24.45 -50.64 3.64
C GLU A 648 -23.97 -51.74 4.58
N LEU A 649 -23.38 -52.80 4.01
CA LEU A 649 -22.81 -53.92 4.76
C LEU A 649 -21.45 -54.28 4.13
N PRO A 650 -20.32 -54.25 4.84
CA PRO A 650 -18.98 -54.37 4.21
C PRO A 650 -18.73 -55.66 3.42
N ILE A 651 -19.53 -56.70 3.64
CA ILE A 651 -19.39 -58.05 3.07
C ILE A 651 -20.32 -58.25 1.87
N LEU A 652 -21.31 -57.37 1.68
CA LEU A 652 -22.32 -57.46 0.64
C LEU A 652 -22.30 -56.20 -0.23
N PRO A 653 -22.76 -56.27 -1.49
CA PRO A 653 -23.05 -55.05 -2.24
C PRO A 653 -24.16 -54.24 -1.54
N ASP A 654 -24.11 -52.92 -1.69
CA ASP A 654 -25.09 -51.99 -1.13
C ASP A 654 -26.50 -52.33 -1.64
N ILE A 655 -27.49 -52.24 -0.74
CA ILE A 655 -28.88 -52.57 -1.05
C ILE A 655 -29.69 -51.28 -1.06
N ASP A 656 -30.06 -50.82 -2.26
CA ASP A 656 -30.85 -49.61 -2.46
C ASP A 656 -32.37 -49.89 -2.50
N PHE A 657 -33.14 -49.02 -1.84
CA PHE A 657 -34.59 -49.00 -1.83
C PHE A 657 -35.09 -47.65 -2.35
N ASP A 658 -35.74 -47.65 -3.51
CA ASP A 658 -36.34 -46.44 -4.07
C ASP A 658 -37.62 -46.04 -3.33
N LEU A 659 -37.72 -44.78 -2.94
CA LEU A 659 -38.85 -44.16 -2.24
C LEU A 659 -39.45 -43.06 -3.13
N GLY A 660 -40.38 -43.40 -4.03
CA GLY A 660 -41.09 -42.43 -4.88
C GLY A 660 -40.83 -42.61 -6.38
N PRO A 661 -41.20 -41.63 -7.24
CA PRO A 661 -41.78 -40.33 -6.91
C PRO A 661 -43.26 -40.40 -6.52
N LEU A 662 -43.60 -39.87 -5.36
CA LEU A 662 -44.98 -39.61 -4.92
C LEU A 662 -45.37 -38.21 -5.38
N ARG A 663 -46.51 -38.08 -6.09
CA ARG A 663 -47.02 -36.80 -6.57
C ARG A 663 -48.43 -36.54 -6.04
N TRP A 664 -48.70 -35.33 -5.51
CA TRP A 664 -50.02 -34.93 -5.03
C TRP A 664 -50.26 -33.42 -5.13
N GLY A 665 -51.52 -32.97 -5.08
CA GLY A 665 -51.91 -31.57 -5.31
C GLY A 665 -52.28 -31.31 -6.77
N GLU A 666 -53.39 -30.59 -6.98
CA GLU A 666 -53.83 -30.18 -8.32
C GLU A 666 -52.95 -29.04 -8.84
N GLU A 667 -52.58 -29.06 -10.12
CA GLU A 667 -51.99 -27.91 -10.81
C GLU A 667 -53.05 -26.80 -10.88
N ASP A 668 -53.13 -25.99 -9.83
CA ASP A 668 -54.06 -24.88 -9.77
C ASP A 668 -53.53 -23.74 -10.64
N HIS A 669 -53.76 -23.84 -11.95
CA HIS A 669 -53.69 -22.70 -12.84
C HIS A 669 -55.01 -21.93 -12.74
N GLU A 670 -55.28 -21.30 -11.60
CA GLU A 670 -56.21 -20.17 -11.61
C GLU A 670 -55.58 -19.15 -12.55
N THR A 671 -56.10 -19.08 -13.80
CA THR A 671 -55.49 -18.25 -14.84
C THR A 671 -55.49 -16.83 -14.30
N PRO A 672 -54.32 -16.25 -14.00
CA PRO A 672 -54.32 -15.01 -13.25
C PRO A 672 -55.07 -13.95 -14.07
N PRO A 673 -55.82 -13.06 -13.42
CA PRO A 673 -56.61 -12.06 -14.12
C PRO A 673 -55.71 -11.27 -15.06
N ARG A 674 -56.18 -11.02 -16.29
CA ARG A 674 -55.36 -10.28 -17.26
C ARG A 674 -55.03 -8.90 -16.71
N ILE A 675 -53.75 -8.56 -16.70
CA ILE A 675 -53.26 -7.25 -16.30
C ILE A 675 -53.29 -6.34 -17.53
N ASP A 676 -53.67 -5.08 -17.37
CA ASP A 676 -53.47 -4.04 -18.39
C ASP A 676 -52.16 -3.26 -18.10
N PRO A 677 -51.08 -3.51 -18.85
CA PRO A 677 -49.82 -2.79 -18.69
C PRO A 677 -49.95 -1.28 -18.80
N ARG A 678 -50.94 -0.78 -19.55
CA ARG A 678 -51.15 0.66 -19.71
C ARG A 678 -51.57 1.33 -18.41
N GLU A 679 -52.44 0.69 -17.62
CA GLU A 679 -52.86 1.21 -16.31
C GLU A 679 -51.68 1.31 -15.34
N LEU A 680 -50.79 0.31 -15.36
CA LEU A 680 -49.56 0.30 -14.57
C LEU A 680 -48.63 1.46 -14.96
N VAL A 681 -48.42 1.68 -16.26
CA VAL A 681 -47.60 2.78 -16.77
C VAL A 681 -48.22 4.14 -16.40
N VAL A 682 -49.54 4.33 -16.58
CA VAL A 682 -50.21 5.59 -16.20
C VAL A 682 -50.09 5.87 -14.71
N LYS A 683 -50.25 4.83 -13.88
CA LYS A 683 -50.08 4.97 -12.43
C LYS A 683 -48.64 5.34 -12.07
N ALA A 684 -47.65 4.65 -12.65
CA ALA A 684 -46.23 4.91 -12.39
C ALA A 684 -45.83 6.33 -12.81
N LEU A 685 -46.29 6.79 -13.98
CA LEU A 685 -46.03 8.15 -14.47
C LEU A 685 -46.74 9.25 -13.66
N GLY A 686 -47.77 8.89 -12.88
CA GLY A 686 -48.47 9.80 -11.98
C GLY A 686 -47.77 9.99 -10.62
N GLU A 687 -46.72 9.23 -10.33
CA GLU A 687 -45.98 9.35 -9.08
C GLU A 687 -45.10 10.62 -9.07
N PRO A 688 -44.97 11.34 -7.92
CA PRO A 688 -44.20 12.58 -7.85
C PRO A 688 -42.73 12.46 -8.32
N GLY A 689 -42.14 11.26 -8.25
CA GLY A 689 -40.76 10.98 -8.64
C GLY A 689 -40.58 10.56 -10.11
N ALA A 690 -41.66 10.33 -10.86
CA ALA A 690 -41.57 9.84 -12.23
C ALA A 690 -41.07 10.91 -13.22
N CYS A 691 -41.22 12.18 -12.87
CA CYS A 691 -40.74 13.31 -13.66
C CYS A 691 -39.73 14.11 -12.84
N ALA A 692 -38.49 14.19 -13.33
CA ALA A 692 -37.40 14.90 -12.66
C ALA A 692 -36.73 15.90 -13.61
N PRO A 693 -36.30 17.08 -13.09
CA PRO A 693 -35.47 18.00 -13.86
C PRO A 693 -34.06 17.40 -14.04
N ARG A 694 -33.51 17.49 -15.27
CA ARG A 694 -32.16 17.01 -15.58
C ARG A 694 -31.35 18.08 -16.31
N LEU A 695 -30.20 18.44 -15.74
CA LEU A 695 -29.24 19.35 -16.37
C LEU A 695 -28.49 18.62 -17.50
N PRO A 696 -28.19 19.31 -18.62
CA PRO A 696 -27.26 18.81 -19.63
C PRO A 696 -25.85 18.65 -19.06
N GLU A 697 -25.06 17.73 -19.60
CA GLU A 697 -23.66 17.56 -19.18
C GLU A 697 -22.85 18.85 -19.34
N GLY A 698 -22.01 19.15 -18.35
CA GLY A 698 -21.16 20.35 -18.35
C GLY A 698 -21.87 21.65 -18.00
N VAL A 699 -23.18 21.64 -17.68
CA VAL A 699 -23.96 22.82 -17.31
C VAL A 699 -24.17 22.88 -15.80
N GLN A 700 -23.80 24.01 -15.18
CA GLN A 700 -24.13 24.29 -13.78
C GLN A 700 -25.52 24.92 -13.67
N PRO A 701 -26.27 24.65 -12.58
CA PRO A 701 -27.54 25.33 -12.33
C PRO A 701 -27.34 26.85 -12.28
N VAL A 702 -28.23 27.59 -12.96
CA VAL A 702 -28.20 29.05 -13.05
C VAL A 702 -29.20 29.72 -12.10
N ALA A 703 -30.08 28.95 -11.46
CA ALA A 703 -31.02 29.45 -10.46
C ALA A 703 -31.05 28.58 -9.20
N ILE A 704 -31.23 29.24 -8.04
CA ILE A 704 -31.58 28.58 -6.78
C ILE A 704 -33.06 28.85 -6.53
N PHE A 705 -33.84 27.80 -6.38
CA PHE A 705 -35.27 27.90 -6.11
C PHE A 705 -35.55 27.74 -4.61
N HIS A 706 -36.55 28.48 -4.13
CA HIS A 706 -37.18 28.14 -2.86
C HIS A 706 -37.96 26.83 -3.03
N ALA A 707 -38.06 26.05 -1.95
CA ALA A 707 -38.91 24.87 -1.93
C ALA A 707 -40.33 25.26 -2.36
N PRO A 708 -40.92 24.59 -3.37
CA PRO A 708 -42.28 24.87 -3.79
C PRO A 708 -43.25 24.64 -2.62
N ALA A 709 -44.35 25.39 -2.59
CA ALA A 709 -45.42 25.10 -1.66
C ALA A 709 -46.05 23.74 -1.98
N ALA A 710 -46.63 23.06 -0.99
CA ALA A 710 -47.27 21.78 -1.21
C ALA A 710 -48.40 21.91 -2.27
N GLY A 711 -48.22 21.26 -3.42
CA GLY A 711 -49.15 21.31 -4.55
C GLY A 711 -48.65 22.08 -5.78
N ASP A 712 -47.61 22.90 -5.64
CA ASP A 712 -46.90 23.47 -6.79
C ASP A 712 -45.95 22.39 -7.34
N GLY A 713 -46.07 22.07 -8.64
CA GLY A 713 -45.26 21.03 -9.28
C GLY A 713 -43.74 21.25 -9.18
N PRO A 714 -42.93 20.30 -9.68
CA PRO A 714 -41.46 20.38 -9.57
C PRO A 714 -40.94 21.65 -10.24
N VAL A 715 -40.08 22.38 -9.51
CA VAL A 715 -39.43 23.60 -10.00
C VAL A 715 -38.16 23.21 -10.75
N VAL A 716 -37.97 23.79 -11.94
CA VAL A 716 -36.96 23.34 -12.91
C VAL A 716 -36.07 24.50 -13.31
N ASP A 717 -34.75 24.26 -13.35
CA ASP A 717 -33.76 25.24 -13.77
C ASP A 717 -33.98 25.61 -15.26
N PRO A 718 -33.88 26.89 -15.66
CA PRO A 718 -34.10 27.29 -17.05
C PRO A 718 -33.15 26.63 -18.06
N ALA A 719 -31.98 26.16 -17.61
CA ALA A 719 -31.00 25.44 -18.41
C ALA A 719 -31.21 23.91 -18.39
N SER A 720 -32.22 23.41 -17.68
CA SER A 720 -32.50 21.97 -17.56
C SER A 720 -33.68 21.52 -18.43
N GLY A 721 -33.66 20.23 -18.83
CA GLY A 721 -34.78 19.53 -19.46
C GLY A 721 -35.59 18.74 -18.44
N PHE A 722 -36.66 18.10 -18.90
CA PHE A 722 -37.46 17.16 -18.10
C PHE A 722 -37.15 15.74 -18.52
N GLU A 723 -36.91 14.87 -17.54
CA GLU A 723 -36.79 13.45 -17.76
C GLU A 723 -37.97 12.73 -17.13
N LEU A 724 -38.71 11.98 -17.95
CA LEU A 724 -39.83 11.17 -17.53
C LEU A 724 -39.39 9.71 -17.56
N ARG A 725 -39.49 8.99 -16.43
CA ARG A 725 -39.11 7.58 -16.29
C ARG A 725 -40.20 6.79 -15.57
N GLN A 726 -40.35 5.53 -15.96
CA GLN A 726 -41.03 4.52 -15.16
C GLN A 726 -40.29 3.19 -15.26
N HIS A 727 -40.35 2.39 -14.21
CA HIS A 727 -39.61 1.12 -14.09
C HIS A 727 -40.54 -0.10 -14.00
N VAL A 728 -41.83 0.06 -14.32
CA VAL A 728 -42.83 -0.99 -14.09
C VAL A 728 -42.98 -1.89 -15.32
N VAL A 729 -42.92 -1.32 -16.53
CA VAL A 729 -43.14 -2.06 -17.78
C VAL A 729 -42.15 -1.58 -18.86
N PRO A 730 -41.46 -2.45 -19.61
CA PRO A 730 -40.63 -2.03 -20.72
C PRO A 730 -41.50 -1.45 -21.85
N LEU A 731 -41.31 -0.17 -22.18
CA LEU A 731 -42.02 0.51 -23.25
C LEU A 731 -41.47 0.11 -24.61
N ASP A 732 -42.31 0.21 -25.64
CA ASP A 732 -41.97 -0.15 -27.02
C ASP A 732 -41.44 -1.58 -27.20
N THR A 733 -41.70 -2.45 -26.22
CA THR A 733 -41.34 -3.86 -26.22
C THR A 733 -42.60 -4.73 -26.22
N GLU A 734 -42.51 -5.92 -26.82
CA GLU A 734 -43.59 -6.90 -26.79
C GLU A 734 -43.65 -7.57 -25.41
N ILE A 735 -44.84 -7.63 -24.82
CA ILE A 735 -45.12 -8.14 -23.48
C ILE A 735 -46.18 -9.23 -23.62
N THR A 736 -45.89 -10.43 -23.12
CA THR A 736 -46.84 -11.56 -23.10
C THR A 736 -47.44 -11.75 -21.71
N HIS A 737 -46.66 -11.49 -20.66
CA HIS A 737 -47.09 -11.60 -19.26
C HIS A 737 -46.45 -10.52 -18.39
N ILE A 738 -46.97 -10.33 -17.18
CA ILE A 738 -46.35 -9.57 -16.10
C ILE A 738 -46.49 -10.41 -14.83
N GLY A 739 -45.37 -10.86 -14.26
CA GLY A 739 -45.36 -11.89 -13.22
C GLY A 739 -46.07 -13.16 -13.74
N GLY A 740 -46.93 -13.78 -12.93
CA GLY A 740 -47.73 -14.93 -13.38
C GLY A 740 -48.87 -14.61 -14.37
N SER A 741 -49.20 -13.33 -14.61
CA SER A 741 -50.44 -12.94 -15.30
C SER A 741 -50.25 -12.57 -16.77
N GLN A 742 -51.13 -13.09 -17.63
CA GLN A 742 -51.19 -12.69 -19.05
C GLN A 742 -51.61 -11.22 -19.19
N VAL A 743 -51.09 -10.52 -20.19
CA VAL A 743 -51.47 -9.12 -20.43
C VAL A 743 -52.68 -8.98 -21.36
N SER A 744 -53.44 -7.89 -21.21
CA SER A 744 -54.53 -7.51 -22.12
C SER A 744 -54.01 -6.77 -23.36
N THR A 745 -52.94 -5.99 -23.23
CA THR A 745 -52.28 -5.27 -24.33
C THR A 745 -50.80 -5.65 -24.43
N PRO A 746 -50.33 -6.12 -25.61
CA PRO A 746 -48.99 -6.69 -25.73
C PRO A 746 -47.88 -5.65 -25.90
N ARG A 747 -48.19 -4.35 -25.98
CA ARG A 747 -47.19 -3.29 -26.12
C ARG A 747 -47.74 -1.97 -25.62
N VAL A 748 -46.92 -1.21 -24.90
CA VAL A 748 -47.22 0.17 -24.46
C VAL A 748 -46.21 1.11 -25.09
N THR A 749 -46.70 2.17 -25.73
CA THR A 749 -45.87 3.20 -26.38
C THR A 749 -46.25 4.56 -25.83
N LEU A 750 -45.23 5.39 -25.57
CA LEU A 750 -45.44 6.80 -25.25
C LEU A 750 -45.58 7.60 -26.55
N GLY A 751 -46.69 8.32 -26.68
CA GLY A 751 -46.94 9.21 -27.82
C GLY A 751 -46.00 10.43 -27.85
N GLU A 752 -46.20 11.28 -28.85
CA GLU A 752 -45.44 12.54 -28.97
C GLU A 752 -45.76 13.48 -27.79
N PRO A 753 -44.74 14.01 -27.10
CA PRO A 753 -44.94 14.95 -26.01
C PRO A 753 -45.46 16.29 -26.53
N LEU A 754 -46.50 16.81 -25.89
CA LEU A 754 -47.14 18.08 -26.22
C LEU A 754 -46.89 19.12 -25.13
N VAL A 755 -46.40 20.31 -25.50
CA VAL A 755 -46.28 21.46 -24.61
C VAL A 755 -47.22 22.56 -25.10
N GLY A 756 -48.20 22.96 -24.28
CA GLY A 756 -49.22 23.93 -24.68
C GLY A 756 -49.99 23.51 -25.94
N GLY A 757 -50.20 22.20 -26.15
CA GLY A 757 -50.88 21.63 -27.32
C GLY A 757 -50.03 21.50 -28.59
N HIS A 758 -48.74 21.84 -28.55
CA HIS A 758 -47.83 21.73 -29.70
C HIS A 758 -46.82 20.61 -29.50
N ALA A 759 -46.55 19.84 -30.56
CA ALA A 759 -45.53 18.78 -30.53
C ALA A 759 -44.13 19.37 -30.27
N LEU A 760 -43.43 18.77 -29.31
CA LEU A 760 -42.05 19.14 -28.99
C LEU A 760 -41.11 18.62 -30.08
N ARG A 761 -40.16 19.45 -30.54
CA ARG A 761 -39.23 19.08 -31.62
C ARG A 761 -38.08 18.16 -31.19
N THR A 762 -37.81 18.03 -29.89
CA THR A 762 -36.66 17.29 -29.37
C THR A 762 -37.08 16.47 -28.16
N ALA A 763 -37.30 15.17 -28.39
CA ALA A 763 -37.55 14.18 -27.36
C ALA A 763 -36.70 12.93 -27.67
N GLU A 764 -35.95 12.45 -26.68
CA GLU A 764 -35.14 11.24 -26.77
C GLU A 764 -35.73 10.16 -25.87
N ASP A 765 -35.58 8.90 -26.25
CA ASP A 765 -36.01 7.78 -25.41
C ASP A 765 -35.02 7.59 -24.27
N THR A 766 -35.53 7.52 -23.05
CA THR A 766 -34.75 7.08 -21.90
C THR A 766 -34.83 5.56 -21.84
N ARG A 767 -33.69 4.91 -21.56
CA ARG A 767 -33.59 3.45 -21.42
C ARG A 767 -33.13 3.09 -20.02
N ASP A 768 -33.67 2.00 -19.51
CA ASP A 768 -33.26 1.39 -18.25
C ASP A 768 -33.23 -0.15 -18.44
N PRO A 769 -32.48 -0.89 -17.60
CA PRO A 769 -32.42 -2.34 -17.67
C PRO A 769 -33.73 -2.99 -17.20
N PHE A 770 -34.28 -3.90 -18.02
CA PHE A 770 -35.46 -4.73 -17.67
C PHE A 770 -35.16 -6.21 -17.81
N PRO A 771 -35.64 -7.07 -16.89
CA PRO A 771 -35.52 -8.51 -17.00
C PRO A 771 -36.58 -9.05 -17.97
N LEU A 772 -36.25 -9.17 -19.26
CA LEU A 772 -37.21 -9.55 -20.31
C LEU A 772 -37.92 -10.90 -20.05
N GLY A 773 -37.27 -11.82 -19.35
CA GLY A 773 -37.86 -13.10 -18.94
C GLY A 773 -39.07 -12.98 -18.00
N GLN A 774 -39.30 -11.82 -17.36
CA GLN A 774 -40.50 -11.54 -16.57
C GLN A 774 -41.65 -10.94 -17.39
N PHE A 775 -41.39 -10.59 -18.64
CA PHE A 775 -42.34 -9.92 -19.53
C PHE A 775 -42.65 -10.71 -20.80
N ARG A 776 -41.79 -11.66 -21.20
CA ARG A 776 -41.89 -12.43 -22.44
C ARG A 776 -41.74 -13.93 -22.19
N ASP A 777 -42.52 -14.70 -22.93
CA ASP A 777 -42.40 -16.15 -22.95
C ASP A 777 -41.16 -16.52 -23.78
N LEU A 778 -40.09 -16.92 -23.08
CA LEU A 778 -38.83 -17.35 -23.69
C LEU A 778 -38.72 -18.88 -23.65
N THR A 779 -38.11 -19.48 -24.68
CA THR A 779 -37.76 -20.91 -24.65
C THR A 779 -36.61 -21.17 -23.67
N ASP A 780 -36.44 -22.42 -23.21
CA ASP A 780 -35.38 -22.76 -22.24
C ASP A 780 -33.97 -22.46 -22.78
N ASP A 781 -33.72 -22.69 -24.07
CA ASP A 781 -32.46 -22.29 -24.73
C ASP A 781 -32.27 -20.76 -24.75
N GLN A 782 -33.35 -19.98 -24.92
CA GLN A 782 -33.28 -18.52 -24.88
C GLN A 782 -33.01 -18.00 -23.46
N LYS A 783 -33.61 -18.60 -22.44
CA LYS A 783 -33.37 -18.25 -21.02
C LYS A 783 -31.91 -18.46 -20.60
N LEU A 784 -31.23 -19.44 -21.20
CA LEU A 784 -29.82 -19.74 -20.93
C LEU A 784 -28.84 -18.82 -21.68
N HIS A 785 -29.28 -18.19 -22.76
CA HIS A 785 -28.43 -17.36 -23.63
C HIS A 785 -28.75 -15.86 -23.56
N GLU A 786 -29.94 -15.47 -23.10
CA GLU A 786 -30.27 -14.05 -22.91
C GLU A 786 -29.58 -13.48 -21.66
N PRO A 787 -29.12 -12.22 -21.72
CA PRO A 787 -28.69 -11.49 -20.54
C PRO A 787 -29.81 -11.39 -19.49
N ALA A 788 -29.44 -11.41 -18.21
CA ALA A 788 -30.40 -11.28 -17.10
C ALA A 788 -31.23 -9.98 -17.17
N PHE A 789 -30.65 -8.91 -17.73
CA PHE A 789 -31.30 -7.62 -17.97
C PHE A 789 -30.97 -7.10 -19.38
N THR A 790 -31.95 -6.47 -20.04
CA THR A 790 -31.79 -5.84 -21.35
C THR A 790 -32.28 -4.38 -21.31
N GLU A 791 -31.50 -3.47 -21.91
CA GLU A 791 -31.82 -2.05 -22.05
C GLU A 791 -33.09 -1.81 -22.89
N CYS A 792 -34.20 -1.50 -22.22
CA CYS A 792 -35.50 -1.22 -22.84
C CYS A 792 -35.91 0.25 -22.62
N VAL A 793 -36.80 0.76 -23.47
CA VAL A 793 -37.32 2.12 -23.30
C VAL A 793 -38.12 2.19 -22.01
N SER A 794 -37.75 3.10 -21.11
CA SER A 794 -38.38 3.29 -19.80
C SER A 794 -39.16 4.60 -19.72
N GLY A 795 -38.85 5.55 -20.62
CA GLY A 795 -39.55 6.82 -20.71
C GLY A 795 -39.00 7.74 -21.79
N LYS A 796 -39.11 9.06 -21.59
CA LYS A 796 -38.65 10.07 -22.55
C LYS A 796 -37.96 11.22 -21.84
N ARG A 797 -36.88 11.74 -22.42
CA ARG A 797 -36.29 13.02 -22.04
C ARG A 797 -36.70 14.13 -23.02
N LEU A 798 -37.13 15.25 -22.46
CA LEU A 798 -37.67 16.43 -23.13
C LEU A 798 -36.70 17.60 -22.94
N TYR A 799 -36.25 18.21 -24.03
CA TYR A 799 -35.38 19.38 -23.98
C TYR A 799 -35.83 20.50 -24.92
N GLY A 800 -35.49 21.74 -24.56
CA GLY A 800 -35.62 22.89 -25.46
C GLY A 800 -34.49 22.98 -26.50
N SER A 801 -33.28 22.51 -26.16
CA SER A 801 -32.16 22.29 -27.09
C SER A 801 -31.20 21.21 -26.55
N ASP A 802 -30.47 20.58 -27.47
CA ASP A 802 -29.44 19.55 -27.24
C ASP A 802 -28.12 20.09 -26.66
N GLN A 803 -27.85 21.37 -26.86
CA GLN A 803 -26.66 22.06 -26.35
C GLN A 803 -27.00 23.36 -25.64
N ALA A 804 -26.31 23.64 -24.54
CA ALA A 804 -26.33 24.95 -23.90
C ALA A 804 -25.66 25.97 -24.83
N ARG A 805 -26.43 26.95 -25.30
CA ARG A 805 -25.90 28.07 -26.07
C ARG A 805 -25.52 29.19 -25.13
N PHE A 806 -24.21 29.39 -24.96
CA PHE A 806 -23.69 30.53 -24.21
C PHE A 806 -23.56 31.74 -25.14
N GLY A 807 -23.84 32.93 -24.61
CA GLY A 807 -23.50 34.17 -25.27
C GLY A 807 -21.98 34.41 -25.26
N ALA A 808 -21.53 35.53 -25.83
CA ALA A 808 -20.14 35.96 -25.68
C ALA A 808 -19.79 36.09 -24.19
N PRO A 809 -18.61 35.62 -23.75
CA PRO A 809 -18.19 35.78 -22.37
C PRO A 809 -18.20 37.25 -21.98
N ALA A 810 -18.86 37.57 -20.88
CA ALA A 810 -18.90 38.89 -20.31
C ALA A 810 -18.12 38.88 -18.99
N GLU A 811 -17.04 39.63 -18.93
CA GLU A 811 -16.34 39.89 -17.67
C GLU A 811 -17.04 41.02 -16.92
N ALA A 812 -17.31 40.79 -15.63
CA ALA A 812 -17.81 41.80 -14.72
C ALA A 812 -16.94 41.78 -13.47
N GLN A 813 -16.58 42.96 -12.96
CA GLN A 813 -15.97 43.06 -11.64
C GLN A 813 -17.01 42.65 -10.58
N TYR A 814 -16.69 41.60 -9.83
CA TYR A 814 -17.49 41.20 -8.68
C TYR A 814 -17.29 42.21 -7.55
N ASP A 815 -18.37 42.90 -7.18
CA ASP A 815 -18.42 43.75 -5.99
C ASP A 815 -19.38 43.11 -4.97
N TRP A 816 -18.85 42.75 -3.80
CA TRP A 816 -19.61 42.04 -2.77
C TRP A 816 -20.25 43.05 -1.82
N LYS A 817 -21.60 43.04 -1.74
CA LYS A 817 -22.35 43.85 -0.76
C LYS A 817 -23.07 42.95 0.22
N THR A 818 -22.67 43.00 1.49
CA THR A 818 -23.41 42.32 2.57
C THR A 818 -24.70 43.09 2.86
N VAL A 819 -25.85 42.43 2.68
CA VAL A 819 -27.16 43.00 3.02
C VAL A 819 -27.69 42.29 4.26
N TYR A 820 -28.02 43.06 5.30
CA TYR A 820 -28.63 42.52 6.51
C TYR A 820 -30.14 42.30 6.33
N PRO A 821 -30.71 41.21 6.87
CA PRO A 821 -32.15 41.00 6.85
C PRO A 821 -32.90 42.21 7.42
N ARG A 822 -33.96 42.65 6.71
CA ARG A 822 -34.84 43.80 7.05
C ARG A 822 -34.27 45.22 6.88
N HIS A 823 -33.06 45.38 6.34
CA HIS A 823 -32.59 46.68 5.88
C HIS A 823 -32.91 46.88 4.38
N PRO A 824 -33.55 47.99 3.97
CA PRO A 824 -33.69 48.32 2.56
C PRO A 824 -32.31 48.69 2.01
N ALA A 825 -31.82 47.93 1.03
CA ALA A 825 -30.61 48.30 0.30
C ALA A 825 -30.92 49.50 -0.61
N PRO A 826 -30.04 50.52 -0.70
CA PRO A 826 -30.20 51.56 -1.70
C PRO A 826 -30.01 50.94 -3.09
N GLY A 827 -31.09 50.84 -3.86
CA GLY A 827 -31.05 50.38 -5.25
C GLY A 827 -30.15 51.32 -6.06
N GLN A 828 -29.12 50.77 -6.71
CA GLN A 828 -28.39 51.53 -7.72
C GLN A 828 -29.24 51.60 -8.99
N PRO A 829 -29.57 52.80 -9.51
CA PRO A 829 -30.10 52.91 -10.86
C PRO A 829 -29.00 52.51 -11.85
N LEU A 830 -29.29 51.55 -12.72
CA LEU A 830 -28.42 51.19 -13.82
C LEU A 830 -28.33 52.36 -14.81
N ALA A 831 -27.17 53.01 -14.85
CA ALA A 831 -26.79 53.87 -15.96
C ALA A 831 -26.26 52.97 -17.09
N GLY A 832 -27.11 52.70 -18.08
CA GLY A 832 -26.72 52.03 -19.32
C GLY A 832 -27.62 52.51 -20.45
N SER A 833 -27.11 53.41 -21.30
CA SER A 833 -27.79 53.82 -22.53
C SER A 833 -27.58 52.75 -23.60
N LEU A 834 -28.62 51.97 -23.88
CA LEU A 834 -28.72 51.22 -25.13
C LEU A 834 -29.58 52.06 -26.08
N ASP A 835 -28.94 52.69 -27.06
CA ASP A 835 -29.63 53.36 -28.18
C ASP A 835 -30.16 52.28 -29.14
N LEU A 836 -31.38 51.81 -28.85
CA LEU A 836 -32.21 51.02 -29.76
C LEU A 836 -33.65 51.55 -29.72
N PRO A 837 -34.43 51.44 -30.81
CA PRO A 837 -35.80 51.95 -30.86
C PRO A 837 -36.67 51.38 -29.73
N GLY A 838 -37.14 52.26 -28.84
CA GLY A 838 -37.64 51.91 -27.50
C GLY A 838 -38.88 51.02 -27.42
N GLU A 839 -39.64 50.86 -28.50
CA GLU A 839 -40.88 50.06 -28.47
C GLU A 839 -40.61 48.55 -28.59
N LEU A 840 -39.55 48.13 -29.29
CA LEU A 840 -39.24 46.71 -29.50
C LEU A 840 -38.56 46.09 -28.27
N VAL A 841 -37.68 46.85 -27.60
CA VAL A 841 -36.98 46.41 -26.39
C VAL A 841 -37.94 46.34 -25.22
N ALA A 842 -38.83 47.31 -25.04
CA ALA A 842 -39.81 47.28 -23.95
C ALA A 842 -40.76 46.07 -24.06
N ALA A 843 -41.20 45.71 -25.27
CA ALA A 843 -42.08 44.56 -25.48
C ALA A 843 -41.37 43.21 -25.25
N VAL A 844 -40.17 43.03 -25.80
CA VAL A 844 -39.41 41.77 -25.70
C VAL A 844 -38.81 41.60 -24.29
N VAL A 845 -38.37 42.68 -23.66
CA VAL A 845 -37.91 42.66 -22.28
C VAL A 845 -39.10 42.36 -21.37
N ASN A 846 -40.21 43.13 -21.38
CA ASN A 846 -41.34 42.92 -20.46
C ASN A 846 -42.06 41.56 -20.57
N LEU A 847 -41.92 40.84 -21.70
CA LEU A 847 -42.48 39.51 -21.87
C LEU A 847 -41.56 38.37 -21.42
N SER A 848 -40.26 38.61 -21.22
CA SER A 848 -39.37 37.55 -20.75
C SER A 848 -39.50 37.34 -19.23
N PRO A 849 -39.53 36.09 -18.74
CA PRO A 849 -39.54 35.78 -17.30
C PRO A 849 -38.38 36.45 -16.54
N VAL A 850 -37.23 36.62 -17.21
CA VAL A 850 -36.02 37.25 -16.70
C VAL A 850 -36.18 38.77 -16.48
N ALA A 851 -36.99 39.46 -17.28
CA ALA A 851 -37.24 40.89 -17.06
C ALA A 851 -38.31 41.15 -16.00
N ARG A 852 -39.33 40.27 -15.92
CA ARG A 852 -40.34 40.35 -14.86
C ARG A 852 -39.74 40.07 -13.48
N SER A 853 -38.69 39.24 -13.40
CA SER A 853 -37.91 39.08 -12.16
C SER A 853 -36.98 40.27 -11.88
N ARG A 854 -36.42 40.92 -12.91
CA ARG A 854 -35.50 42.08 -12.77
C ARG A 854 -36.16 43.35 -12.21
N GLY A 855 -37.48 43.52 -12.35
CA GLY A 855 -38.21 44.63 -11.73
C GLY A 855 -38.31 44.56 -10.19
N ARG A 856 -37.87 43.47 -9.55
CA ARG A 856 -38.06 43.19 -8.11
C ARG A 856 -36.76 43.14 -7.28
N LEU A 857 -35.63 43.61 -7.83
CA LEU A 857 -34.27 43.54 -7.27
C LEU A 857 -33.99 44.48 -6.06
N GLY A 858 -34.96 44.68 -5.17
CA GLY A 858 -34.80 45.54 -3.99
C GLY A 858 -34.27 44.84 -2.73
N ASN A 859 -34.59 43.55 -2.54
CA ASN A 859 -34.13 42.76 -1.39
C ASN A 859 -34.52 41.28 -1.57
N SER A 860 -33.56 40.34 -1.56
CA SER A 860 -33.81 38.90 -1.60
C SER A 860 -34.49 38.35 -0.33
N TYR A 861 -34.61 39.15 0.74
CA TYR A 861 -35.33 38.83 1.97
C TYR A 861 -36.72 39.50 2.08
N ALA A 862 -37.18 40.22 1.06
CA ALA A 862 -38.53 40.78 1.07
C ALA A 862 -39.57 39.70 0.76
N THR A 863 -40.44 39.39 1.73
CA THR A 863 -41.62 38.54 1.50
C THR A 863 -42.60 39.25 0.58
N VAL A 864 -42.71 38.80 -0.66
CA VAL A 864 -43.75 39.26 -1.60
C VAL A 864 -44.96 38.32 -1.47
N ARG A 865 -46.01 38.77 -0.78
CA ARG A 865 -47.36 38.20 -0.91
C ARG A 865 -48.05 38.90 -2.06
N GLU A 866 -48.23 38.22 -3.19
CA GLU A 866 -49.29 38.55 -4.13
C GLU A 866 -49.96 37.28 -4.62
N THR A 867 -51.22 37.12 -4.21
CA THR A 867 -52.19 36.18 -4.76
C THR A 867 -52.55 36.65 -6.17
N VAL A 868 -52.37 35.82 -7.19
CA VAL A 868 -52.89 36.09 -8.54
C VAL A 868 -54.09 35.19 -8.76
N GLU A 869 -55.30 35.76 -8.63
CA GLU A 869 -56.51 35.15 -9.18
C GLU A 869 -56.46 35.27 -10.71
N LEU A 870 -56.51 34.13 -11.41
CA LEU A 870 -56.75 34.10 -12.85
C LEU A 870 -58.27 33.99 -13.08
N ARG A 871 -58.83 34.96 -13.81
CA ARG A 871 -60.14 34.85 -14.47
C ARG A 871 -59.99 34.26 -15.85
#